data_AF-A0A7X7MCC0-F1
#
_entry.id   AF-A0A7X7MCC0-F1
#
_cell.length_a   1.000
_cell.length_b   1.000
_cell.length_c   1.000
_cell.angle_alpha   90.00
_cell.angle_beta   90.00
_cell.angle_gamma   90.00
#
_symmetry.space_group_name_H-M   'P 1'
#
loop_
_entity.id
_entity.type
_entity.pdbx_description
1 polymer ?
#
loop_
_entity_poly.entity_id
_entity_poly.type
_entity_poly.pdbx_seq_one_letter_code
_entity_poly.pdbx_strand_id
1 'polypeptide(L)'
;MNCRRTFLALAAAFAVTASAALAAPAPFVLAKDGKAQIAIVPHGGLATNGVNFAAAELTNFLHRITGAEFPISAKPVPGLKTLALGTPYKAKAVDEISVRVKDASTLDVTGDGAVGTVYAAYDLLETFGCVFVAHDFAYAPLKGELSLPGDYAKTDAPFTYEKRSTWSEIGYGGDRSKWSQILRTRMQVTGRKPGMPEDLVCKRQHDTNHSIGTRWLLMRKFEKTRPDFYAWVRKANARNCMWVCVSNEEMYQEVFTEIDEYLSKHPDQQELSVAIGDCANFCECDKCTALVRKYPDPDGAEAWNVQCVLFANRIGEHFARKYPKVRFNFLPYGGRQPANPEIKLAENVGACVAELWRNHGLSADNNERSDLCLGRICRMASPRCGAYVWDYLGNFNDFLIPYPNHTIFAQTAQYYRDLNIRGVSPQMQFVHFGDLAEFNFWLFGKLTWNPDADLEELIDTYMNAAYGNGARFVREYFDLLEHARLRQRWTWYGCYVNETAHYLTDDDCAKMLRALDNAVNATNGDKPRNMLARRTRIAALSLALWRYNDMIEPAKRLGYALRPRETIWKEWKEAIFAPEHKGANYGMLGENFGTGGYEQRVTNMFAQAAAVPTVFPRKASVIRIDPGMMTGGKKMTRQRDKDGTPYAQLKVALHGEEEGIWMNPGYAEIGYTAKADETGDWYVFATVRTGATVPVDIAAAYMGIYQKWYPNGVKTGGNMETANLKMQGRLGDIAWHTISLGRRRLFDGSRVWIMNGVINPCDFIDVREFILVDPALIEKGAKGTDPKAQALSVVIGADAFDKGANVRVEEDQIDSFKYARAAAFNTNAPVGSVSWTVKAAEAGDWNVFLKIRIGAAIALDQDPAQATLTTPKHCTECGAVQTPARLHVTGALGDESWQLVSLGRAKLTEGMQVNLVPRAAGTNDLPAPHYVDLASVILVDPAYLAKTQPALSSVAQK
;
A
#
# COMPACT_ATOMS: atom_id res chain seq x y z
N MET A 1 -21.33 -68.45 37.24
CA MET A 1 -22.42 -68.74 38.20
C MET A 1 -23.40 -67.58 38.21
N ASN A 2 -24.68 -67.90 37.99
CA ASN A 2 -25.95 -67.17 38.15
C ASN A 2 -26.01 -65.80 38.84
N CYS A 3 -26.73 -64.84 38.23
CA CYS A 3 -28.07 -64.31 38.61
C CYS A 3 -28.26 -62.85 38.09
N ARG A 4 -29.00 -62.62 36.99
CA ARG A 4 -30.43 -62.23 36.86
C ARG A 4 -30.88 -60.87 37.45
N ARG A 5 -31.52 -60.08 36.55
CA ARG A 5 -32.61 -59.06 36.70
C ARG A 5 -32.24 -57.64 37.22
N THR A 6 -32.71 -56.49 36.70
CA THR A 6 -33.66 -56.04 35.62
C THR A 6 -33.36 -54.54 35.37
N PHE A 7 -33.57 -53.91 34.20
CA PHE A 7 -34.73 -53.05 33.89
C PHE A 7 -34.60 -52.35 32.50
N LEU A 8 -35.75 -52.26 31.79
CA LEU A 8 -36.17 -51.33 30.69
C LEU A 8 -35.33 -51.31 29.38
N ALA A 9 -35.74 -51.87 28.23
CA ALA A 9 -36.95 -51.73 27.39
C ALA A 9 -37.16 -50.33 26.76
N LEU A 10 -36.78 -50.14 25.48
CA LEU A 10 -37.74 -50.02 24.37
C LEU A 10 -37.04 -50.04 23.00
N ALA A 11 -37.69 -50.70 22.05
CA ALA A 11 -37.25 -50.95 20.68
C ALA A 11 -37.26 -49.69 19.80
N ALA A 12 -36.23 -49.51 18.97
CA ALA A 12 -36.27 -48.63 17.81
C ALA A 12 -36.51 -49.47 16.55
N ALA A 13 -37.65 -49.22 15.91
CA ALA A 13 -38.06 -49.84 14.67
C ALA A 13 -37.14 -49.42 13.52
N PHE A 14 -36.70 -50.40 12.72
CA PHE A 14 -36.12 -50.18 11.40
C PHE A 14 -37.20 -49.62 10.47
N ALA A 15 -37.22 -48.30 10.29
CA ALA A 15 -37.88 -47.66 9.16
C ALA A 15 -36.84 -47.49 8.04
N VAL A 16 -36.98 -48.28 6.98
CA VAL A 16 -36.33 -48.01 5.69
C VAL A 16 -36.99 -46.76 5.14
N THR A 17 -36.42 -45.59 5.42
CA THR A 17 -36.75 -44.35 4.70
C THR A 17 -36.05 -44.41 3.35
N ALA A 18 -36.81 -44.69 2.30
CA ALA A 18 -36.40 -44.38 0.94
C ALA A 18 -36.16 -42.87 0.86
N SER A 19 -34.89 -42.46 0.83
CA SER A 19 -34.51 -41.09 0.47
C SER A 19 -34.92 -40.89 -0.98
N ALA A 20 -36.08 -40.26 -1.20
CA ALA A 20 -36.40 -39.68 -2.49
C ALA A 20 -35.30 -38.66 -2.80
N ALA A 21 -34.41 -39.01 -3.74
CA ALA A 21 -33.50 -38.04 -4.32
C ALA A 21 -34.37 -36.97 -4.99
N LEU A 22 -34.51 -35.81 -4.34
CA LEU A 22 -35.12 -34.63 -4.95
C LEU A 22 -34.31 -34.33 -6.21
N ALA A 23 -34.92 -34.56 -7.38
CA ALA A 23 -34.29 -34.23 -8.64
C ALA A 23 -33.95 -32.74 -8.64
N ALA A 24 -32.69 -32.40 -8.96
CA ALA A 24 -32.25 -31.02 -9.06
C ALA A 24 -33.14 -30.26 -10.06
N PRO A 25 -33.57 -29.03 -9.75
CA PRO A 25 -34.45 -28.27 -10.63
C PRO A 25 -33.78 -28.03 -11.98
N ALA A 26 -34.58 -28.15 -13.05
CA ALA A 26 -34.09 -28.01 -14.41
C ALA A 26 -33.43 -26.62 -14.62
N PRO A 27 -32.29 -26.54 -15.32
CA PRO A 27 -31.60 -25.27 -15.55
C PRO A 27 -32.50 -24.21 -16.21
N PHE A 28 -32.34 -22.97 -15.79
CA PHE A 28 -32.96 -21.83 -16.43
C PHE A 28 -32.13 -21.43 -17.66
N VAL A 29 -32.52 -21.93 -18.84
CA VAL A 29 -31.83 -21.62 -20.11
C VAL A 29 -32.24 -20.23 -20.62
N LEU A 30 -31.26 -19.37 -20.86
CA LEU A 30 -31.42 -18.01 -21.41
C LEU A 30 -31.24 -17.99 -22.93
N ALA A 31 -30.29 -18.78 -23.45
CA ALA A 31 -30.08 -18.93 -24.89
C ALA A 31 -29.48 -20.30 -25.21
N LYS A 32 -29.76 -20.79 -26.41
CA LYS A 32 -29.26 -22.05 -26.93
C LYS A 32 -29.19 -22.01 -28.45
N ASP A 33 -28.09 -22.50 -29.02
CA ASP A 33 -27.89 -22.62 -30.47
C ASP A 33 -28.12 -21.30 -31.22
N GLY A 34 -27.62 -20.19 -30.67
CA GLY A 34 -27.75 -18.84 -31.24
C GLY A 34 -29.16 -18.24 -31.15
N LYS A 35 -30.09 -18.85 -30.38
CA LYS A 35 -31.46 -18.36 -30.19
C LYS A 35 -31.73 -18.01 -28.73
N ALA A 36 -32.33 -16.84 -28.52
CA ALA A 36 -32.81 -16.43 -27.21
C ALA A 36 -33.99 -17.32 -26.78
N GLN A 37 -33.96 -17.75 -25.53
CA GLN A 37 -35.02 -18.51 -24.86
C GLN A 37 -35.81 -17.63 -23.88
N ILE A 38 -35.37 -16.38 -23.68
CA ILE A 38 -35.98 -15.40 -22.79
C ILE A 38 -36.31 -14.10 -23.53
N ALA A 39 -37.27 -13.35 -23.01
CA ALA A 39 -37.44 -11.92 -23.25
C ALA A 39 -37.08 -11.13 -21.98
N ILE A 40 -36.44 -9.98 -22.16
CA ILE A 40 -36.12 -9.05 -21.07
C ILE A 40 -37.31 -8.11 -20.89
N VAL A 41 -37.88 -8.07 -19.68
CA VAL A 41 -39.08 -7.29 -19.36
C VAL A 41 -38.77 -6.29 -18.25
N PRO A 42 -38.47 -5.02 -18.61
CA PRO A 42 -38.25 -3.95 -17.64
C PRO A 42 -39.52 -3.63 -16.85
N HIS A 43 -39.41 -3.55 -15.52
CA HIS A 43 -40.49 -3.07 -14.68
C HIS A 43 -40.83 -1.62 -15.00
N GLY A 44 -42.11 -1.29 -15.09
CA GLY A 44 -42.58 0.02 -15.55
C GLY A 44 -42.61 0.18 -17.09
N GLY A 45 -42.20 -0.83 -17.85
CA GLY A 45 -42.23 -0.82 -19.32
C GLY A 45 -41.03 -0.12 -19.97
N LEU A 46 -41.14 0.12 -21.28
CA LEU A 46 -40.08 0.76 -22.07
C LEU A 46 -40.01 2.26 -21.77
N ALA A 47 -38.85 2.72 -21.30
CA ALA A 47 -38.60 4.11 -20.90
C ALA A 47 -37.10 4.47 -21.05
N THR A 48 -36.69 5.65 -20.55
CA THR A 48 -35.29 6.14 -20.58
C THR A 48 -34.65 6.22 -19.19
N ASN A 49 -35.10 5.36 -18.27
CA ASN A 49 -34.63 5.28 -16.88
C ASN A 49 -33.52 4.24 -16.68
N GLY A 50 -33.02 4.13 -15.44
CA GLY A 50 -31.93 3.21 -15.10
C GLY A 50 -32.24 1.73 -15.33
N VAL A 51 -33.50 1.31 -15.16
CA VAL A 51 -33.93 -0.08 -15.45
C VAL A 51 -33.86 -0.38 -16.95
N ASN A 52 -34.24 0.56 -17.80
CA ASN A 52 -34.12 0.41 -19.25
C ASN A 52 -32.67 0.49 -19.74
N PHE A 53 -31.83 1.28 -19.04
CA PHE A 53 -30.38 1.22 -19.25
C PHE A 53 -29.82 -0.18 -18.93
N ALA A 54 -30.20 -0.78 -17.81
CA ALA A 54 -29.81 -2.16 -17.47
C ALA A 54 -30.28 -3.16 -18.53
N ALA A 55 -31.49 -3.00 -19.06
CA ALA A 55 -32.02 -3.86 -20.13
C ALA A 55 -31.16 -3.77 -21.40
N ALA A 56 -30.76 -2.55 -21.80
CA ALA A 56 -29.91 -2.32 -22.96
C ALA A 56 -28.50 -2.92 -22.78
N GLU A 57 -27.89 -2.77 -21.60
CA GLU A 57 -26.59 -3.39 -21.31
C GLU A 57 -26.70 -4.92 -21.32
N LEU A 58 -27.73 -5.50 -20.68
CA LEU A 58 -27.97 -6.96 -20.72
C LEU A 58 -28.11 -7.47 -22.15
N THR A 59 -28.98 -6.88 -22.97
CA THR A 59 -29.15 -7.32 -24.37
C THR A 59 -27.83 -7.25 -25.14
N ASN A 60 -27.09 -6.15 -25.00
CA ASN A 60 -25.80 -5.98 -25.67
C ASN A 60 -24.80 -7.09 -25.29
N PHE A 61 -24.60 -7.34 -23.99
CA PHE A 61 -23.63 -8.32 -23.55
C PHE A 61 -24.09 -9.78 -23.75
N LEU A 62 -25.38 -10.08 -23.58
CA LEU A 62 -25.92 -11.41 -23.87
C LEU A 62 -25.81 -11.75 -25.36
N HIS A 63 -26.03 -10.77 -26.25
CA HIS A 63 -25.74 -10.91 -27.67
C HIS A 63 -24.26 -11.21 -27.92
N ARG A 64 -23.35 -10.44 -27.31
CA ARG A 64 -21.90 -10.67 -27.43
C ARG A 64 -21.47 -12.05 -26.91
N ILE A 65 -22.13 -12.58 -25.87
CA ILE A 65 -21.85 -13.90 -25.32
C ILE A 65 -22.35 -15.02 -26.24
N THR A 66 -23.53 -14.88 -26.85
CA THR A 66 -24.26 -16.01 -27.44
C THR A 66 -24.51 -15.91 -28.94
N GLY A 67 -24.33 -14.72 -29.52
CA GLY A 67 -24.79 -14.37 -30.86
C GLY A 67 -26.30 -14.24 -31.02
N ALA A 68 -27.08 -14.51 -29.97
CA ALA A 68 -28.54 -14.46 -30.03
C ALA A 68 -29.08 -13.03 -29.87
N GLU A 69 -30.24 -12.77 -30.48
CA GLU A 69 -30.99 -11.52 -30.29
C GLU A 69 -32.01 -11.68 -29.16
N PHE A 70 -31.87 -10.87 -28.11
CA PHE A 70 -32.75 -10.90 -26.94
C PHE A 70 -33.77 -9.76 -27.02
N PRO A 71 -35.07 -10.05 -27.16
CA PRO A 71 -36.08 -9.00 -27.26
C PRO A 71 -36.27 -8.30 -25.91
N ILE A 72 -36.27 -6.96 -25.92
CA ILE A 72 -36.75 -6.13 -24.80
C ILE A 72 -38.23 -5.81 -25.06
N SER A 73 -39.10 -6.14 -24.12
CA SER A 73 -40.56 -5.96 -24.26
C SER A 73 -41.18 -5.37 -22.99
N ALA A 74 -42.24 -4.58 -23.15
CA ALA A 74 -43.00 -4.04 -22.02
C ALA A 74 -43.78 -5.12 -21.24
N LYS A 75 -43.99 -6.30 -21.84
CA LYS A 75 -44.74 -7.43 -21.27
C LYS A 75 -44.06 -8.76 -21.63
N PRO A 76 -44.30 -9.85 -20.87
CA PRO A 76 -43.86 -11.20 -21.24
C PRO A 76 -44.24 -11.55 -22.68
N VAL A 77 -43.32 -12.24 -23.40
CA VAL A 77 -43.49 -12.62 -24.81
C VAL A 77 -43.91 -14.09 -24.88
N PRO A 78 -45.04 -14.44 -25.53
CA PRO A 78 -45.46 -15.82 -25.69
C PRO A 78 -44.37 -16.69 -26.32
N GLY A 79 -44.13 -17.87 -25.75
CA GLY A 79 -43.11 -18.81 -26.22
C GLY A 79 -41.69 -18.54 -25.71
N LEU A 80 -41.45 -17.44 -24.99
CA LEU A 80 -40.19 -17.16 -24.32
C LEU A 80 -40.38 -17.12 -22.79
N LYS A 81 -39.34 -17.52 -22.06
CA LYS A 81 -39.25 -17.28 -20.61
C LYS A 81 -39.04 -15.79 -20.34
N THR A 82 -39.24 -15.35 -19.10
CA THR A 82 -39.12 -13.94 -18.73
C THR A 82 -37.88 -13.70 -17.87
N LEU A 83 -37.06 -12.72 -18.26
CA LEU A 83 -36.14 -12.04 -17.33
C LEU A 83 -36.84 -10.76 -16.87
N ALA A 84 -37.40 -10.80 -15.66
CA ALA A 84 -38.07 -9.67 -15.04
C ALA A 84 -37.01 -8.76 -14.42
N LEU A 85 -36.91 -7.53 -14.92
CA LEU A 85 -35.82 -6.61 -14.58
C LEU A 85 -36.34 -5.42 -13.74
N GLY A 86 -35.73 -5.17 -12.59
CA GLY A 86 -36.07 -4.05 -11.70
C GLY A 86 -37.43 -4.18 -11.03
N THR A 87 -37.89 -5.40 -10.77
CA THR A 87 -39.16 -5.65 -10.06
C THR A 87 -39.11 -5.08 -8.63
N PRO A 88 -40.25 -4.73 -7.99
CA PRO A 88 -40.26 -4.20 -6.64
C PRO A 88 -39.51 -5.10 -5.65
N TYR A 89 -38.49 -4.53 -5.01
CA TYR A 89 -37.58 -5.22 -4.11
C TYR A 89 -37.38 -4.40 -2.84
N LYS A 90 -37.42 -5.07 -1.69
CA LYS A 90 -37.18 -4.43 -0.39
C LYS A 90 -35.78 -4.82 0.08
N ALA A 91 -34.81 -3.99 -0.29
CA ALA A 91 -33.42 -4.17 0.09
C ALA A 91 -33.23 -4.13 1.61
N LYS A 92 -32.28 -4.93 2.12
CA LYS A 92 -31.87 -4.90 3.54
C LYS A 92 -30.59 -4.09 3.74
N ALA A 93 -29.77 -3.98 2.70
CA ALA A 93 -28.58 -3.15 2.65
C ALA A 93 -28.63 -2.14 1.49
N VAL A 94 -27.80 -1.12 1.58
CA VAL A 94 -27.63 -0.10 0.56
C VAL A 94 -27.01 -0.71 -0.70
N ASP A 95 -27.54 -0.35 -1.86
CA ASP A 95 -27.11 -0.83 -3.18
C ASP A 95 -27.17 -2.37 -3.34
N GLU A 96 -27.92 -3.06 -2.48
CA GLU A 96 -28.10 -4.52 -2.50
C GLU A 96 -28.63 -5.01 -3.86
N ILE A 97 -28.11 -6.15 -4.31
CA ILE A 97 -28.52 -6.83 -5.55
C ILE A 97 -29.27 -8.13 -5.23
N SER A 98 -30.13 -8.55 -6.15
CA SER A 98 -30.83 -9.83 -6.09
C SER A 98 -31.01 -10.40 -7.51
N VAL A 99 -30.43 -11.57 -7.75
CA VAL A 99 -30.62 -12.37 -8.97
C VAL A 99 -31.12 -13.74 -8.58
N ARG A 100 -32.34 -14.10 -9.00
CA ARG A 100 -32.94 -15.39 -8.63
C ARG A 100 -33.79 -15.99 -9.73
N VAL A 101 -33.67 -17.30 -9.94
CA VAL A 101 -34.67 -18.07 -10.67
C VAL A 101 -35.90 -18.19 -9.76
N LYS A 102 -36.94 -17.42 -10.06
CA LYS A 102 -38.15 -17.35 -9.25
C LYS A 102 -39.02 -18.60 -9.45
N ASP A 103 -39.07 -19.07 -10.69
CA ASP A 103 -39.77 -20.28 -11.12
C ASP A 103 -39.24 -20.75 -12.48
N ALA A 104 -39.77 -21.85 -13.01
CA ALA A 104 -39.33 -22.45 -14.28
C ALA A 104 -39.41 -21.51 -15.50
N SER A 105 -40.17 -20.42 -15.40
CA SER A 105 -40.44 -19.45 -16.47
C SER A 105 -39.93 -18.04 -16.20
N THR A 106 -39.48 -17.74 -14.97
CA THR A 106 -39.09 -16.38 -14.55
C THR A 106 -37.72 -16.33 -13.86
N LEU A 107 -36.81 -15.53 -14.41
CA LEU A 107 -35.59 -15.05 -13.76
C LEU A 107 -35.81 -13.61 -13.31
N ASP A 108 -35.62 -13.32 -12.03
CA ASP A 108 -35.80 -12.01 -11.42
C ASP A 108 -34.43 -11.36 -11.18
N VAL A 109 -34.19 -10.20 -11.79
CA VAL A 109 -32.95 -9.42 -11.68
C VAL A 109 -33.32 -8.04 -11.16
N THR A 110 -33.05 -7.76 -9.89
CA THR A 110 -33.49 -6.54 -9.21
C THR A 110 -32.52 -6.16 -8.08
N GLY A 111 -32.78 -5.05 -7.38
CA GLY A 111 -31.96 -4.59 -6.27
C GLY A 111 -32.51 -3.30 -5.63
N ASP A 112 -31.67 -2.64 -4.83
CA ASP A 112 -31.97 -1.36 -4.20
C ASP A 112 -32.14 -0.26 -5.27
N GLY A 113 -33.39 -0.06 -5.70
CA GLY A 113 -33.76 0.88 -6.74
C GLY A 113 -33.11 0.60 -8.10
N ALA A 114 -32.97 1.66 -8.91
CA ALA A 114 -32.41 1.57 -10.24
C ALA A 114 -30.90 1.23 -10.23
N VAL A 115 -30.15 1.77 -9.26
CA VAL A 115 -28.71 1.51 -9.11
C VAL A 115 -28.45 0.03 -8.77
N GLY A 116 -29.12 -0.50 -7.75
CA GLY A 116 -29.01 -1.93 -7.40
C GLY A 116 -29.44 -2.84 -8.56
N THR A 117 -30.46 -2.46 -9.34
CA THR A 117 -30.87 -3.21 -10.54
C THR A 117 -29.77 -3.25 -11.61
N VAL A 118 -29.09 -2.12 -11.86
CA VAL A 118 -27.95 -2.08 -12.81
C VAL A 118 -26.79 -2.92 -12.29
N TYR A 119 -26.48 -2.87 -10.99
CA TYR A 119 -25.42 -3.69 -10.41
C TYR A 119 -25.76 -5.18 -10.45
N ALA A 120 -27.03 -5.56 -10.25
CA ALA A 120 -27.50 -6.95 -10.38
C ALA A 120 -27.35 -7.46 -11.82
N ALA A 121 -27.65 -6.61 -12.81
CA ALA A 121 -27.44 -6.92 -14.22
C ALA A 121 -25.96 -7.16 -14.54
N TYR A 122 -25.05 -6.31 -14.06
CA TYR A 122 -23.61 -6.53 -14.25
C TYR A 122 -23.09 -7.75 -13.51
N ASP A 123 -23.55 -8.00 -12.27
CA ASP A 123 -23.19 -9.22 -11.52
C ASP A 123 -23.62 -10.50 -12.25
N LEU A 124 -24.79 -10.50 -12.87
CA LEU A 124 -25.26 -11.61 -13.71
C LEU A 124 -24.36 -11.79 -14.96
N LEU A 125 -23.94 -10.71 -15.61
CA LEU A 125 -23.03 -10.78 -16.75
C LEU A 125 -21.65 -11.33 -16.34
N GLU A 126 -21.14 -10.95 -15.17
CA GLU A 126 -19.90 -11.49 -14.61
C GLU A 126 -20.04 -12.97 -14.23
N THR A 127 -21.19 -13.39 -13.72
CA THR A 127 -21.53 -14.80 -13.51
C THR A 127 -21.45 -15.60 -14.82
N PHE A 128 -21.75 -14.96 -15.95
CA PHE A 128 -21.58 -15.56 -17.27
C PHE A 128 -20.15 -15.47 -17.83
N GLY A 129 -19.22 -14.82 -17.13
CA GLY A 129 -17.80 -14.71 -17.45
C GLY A 129 -17.39 -13.42 -18.16
N CYS A 130 -18.26 -12.41 -18.21
CA CYS A 130 -17.85 -11.08 -18.67
C CYS A 130 -16.85 -10.45 -17.69
N VAL A 131 -15.93 -9.64 -18.23
CA VAL A 131 -15.01 -8.83 -17.42
C VAL A 131 -14.97 -7.42 -17.99
N PHE A 132 -15.32 -6.41 -17.18
CA PHE A 132 -15.36 -5.01 -17.59
C PHE A 132 -13.97 -4.36 -17.43
N VAL A 133 -13.07 -4.72 -18.34
CA VAL A 133 -11.62 -4.46 -18.26
C VAL A 133 -11.26 -2.97 -18.23
N ALA A 134 -11.87 -2.15 -19.08
CA ALA A 134 -11.55 -0.74 -19.23
C ALA A 134 -12.77 0.05 -19.72
N HIS A 135 -12.69 1.39 -19.69
CA HIS A 135 -13.77 2.25 -20.18
C HIS A 135 -14.19 1.97 -21.63
N ASP A 136 -13.24 1.52 -22.46
CA ASP A 136 -13.39 1.26 -23.89
C ASP A 136 -13.31 -0.21 -24.28
N PHE A 137 -13.11 -1.12 -23.31
CA PHE A 137 -13.06 -2.56 -23.58
C PHE A 137 -13.69 -3.37 -22.44
N ALA A 138 -14.53 -4.33 -22.82
CA ALA A 138 -15.01 -5.38 -21.93
C ALA A 138 -14.83 -6.72 -22.63
N TYR A 139 -14.43 -7.74 -21.89
CA TYR A 139 -14.39 -9.11 -22.37
C TYR A 139 -15.76 -9.77 -22.21
N ALA A 140 -16.20 -10.50 -23.22
CA ALA A 140 -17.40 -11.34 -23.20
C ALA A 140 -17.03 -12.70 -23.81
N PRO A 141 -17.20 -13.83 -23.08
CA PRO A 141 -16.86 -15.15 -23.59
C PRO A 141 -17.91 -15.61 -24.60
N LEU A 142 -17.51 -16.35 -25.64
CA LEU A 142 -18.45 -16.97 -26.56
C LEU A 142 -18.99 -18.30 -25.99
N LYS A 143 -20.31 -18.45 -25.89
CA LYS A 143 -20.98 -19.65 -25.37
C LYS A 143 -22.15 -20.05 -26.27
N GLY A 144 -22.20 -21.32 -26.69
CA GLY A 144 -23.30 -21.86 -27.52
C GLY A 144 -24.61 -22.11 -26.75
N GLU A 145 -24.52 -22.34 -25.45
CA GLU A 145 -25.65 -22.40 -24.53
C GLU A 145 -25.35 -21.55 -23.30
N LEU A 146 -26.34 -20.77 -22.86
CA LEU A 146 -26.26 -19.93 -21.68
C LEU A 146 -27.41 -20.27 -20.73
N SER A 147 -27.07 -20.72 -19.53
CA SER A 147 -28.04 -21.15 -18.52
C SER A 147 -27.56 -20.87 -17.09
N LEU A 148 -28.51 -20.85 -16.15
CA LEU A 148 -28.28 -20.84 -14.71
C LEU A 148 -28.84 -22.13 -14.09
N PRO A 149 -28.33 -22.56 -12.91
CA PRO A 149 -29.00 -23.56 -12.09
C PRO A 149 -30.49 -23.21 -11.87
N GLY A 150 -31.38 -24.21 -11.86
CA GLY A 150 -32.83 -23.99 -11.74
C GLY A 150 -33.27 -23.42 -10.38
N ASP A 151 -32.40 -23.48 -9.38
CA ASP A 151 -32.52 -22.93 -8.02
C ASP A 151 -31.55 -21.77 -7.76
N TYR A 152 -30.93 -21.21 -8.82
CA TYR A 152 -29.98 -20.12 -8.66
C TYR A 152 -30.61 -18.95 -7.91
N ALA A 153 -30.00 -18.54 -6.80
CA ALA A 153 -30.38 -17.38 -6.03
C ALA A 153 -29.12 -16.75 -5.42
N LYS A 154 -28.90 -15.47 -5.72
CA LYS A 154 -27.81 -14.67 -5.19
C LYS A 154 -28.35 -13.33 -4.71
N THR A 155 -28.05 -13.00 -3.46
CA THR A 155 -28.27 -11.68 -2.88
C THR A 155 -26.94 -11.22 -2.30
N ASP A 156 -26.55 -9.99 -2.61
CA ASP A 156 -25.25 -9.46 -2.23
C ASP A 156 -25.31 -7.94 -2.07
N ALA A 157 -24.39 -7.36 -1.30
CA ALA A 157 -24.32 -5.93 -1.05
C ALA A 157 -22.86 -5.51 -0.75
N PRO A 158 -22.47 -4.27 -1.09
CA PRO A 158 -21.11 -3.82 -0.86
C PRO A 158 -20.81 -3.67 0.63
N PHE A 159 -19.58 -4.00 1.03
CA PHE A 159 -19.08 -3.66 2.36
C PHE A 159 -18.99 -2.13 2.54
N THR A 160 -18.28 -1.44 1.63
CA THR A 160 -18.11 0.02 1.69
C THR A 160 -19.35 0.69 1.11
N TYR A 161 -20.41 0.87 1.90
CA TYR A 161 -21.72 1.16 1.34
C TYR A 161 -21.99 2.65 1.03
N GLU A 162 -21.43 3.61 1.77
CA GLU A 162 -21.75 5.03 1.55
C GLU A 162 -21.01 5.62 0.37
N LYS A 163 -19.69 5.46 0.31
CA LYS A 163 -18.82 6.10 -0.69
C LYS A 163 -17.91 5.08 -1.35
N ARG A 164 -18.13 4.82 -2.64
CA ARG A 164 -17.26 4.05 -3.55
C ARG A 164 -17.06 4.84 -4.83
N SER A 165 -16.15 5.80 -4.76
CA SER A 165 -15.83 6.71 -5.86
C SER A 165 -14.33 6.90 -5.92
N THR A 166 -13.79 7.34 -7.06
CA THR A 166 -12.35 7.61 -7.20
C THR A 166 -12.12 9.03 -7.70
N TRP A 167 -11.04 9.65 -7.20
CA TRP A 167 -10.54 10.91 -7.73
C TRP A 167 -9.50 10.58 -8.81
N SER A 168 -10.00 10.37 -10.04
CA SER A 168 -9.27 9.81 -11.18
C SER A 168 -9.81 10.32 -12.52
N GLU A 169 -9.12 10.05 -13.63
CA GLU A 169 -9.65 10.41 -14.96
C GLU A 169 -11.02 9.78 -15.24
N ILE A 170 -11.18 8.49 -14.91
CA ILE A 170 -12.41 7.73 -15.14
C ILE A 170 -13.51 8.24 -14.22
N GLY A 171 -13.20 8.46 -12.93
CA GLY A 171 -14.15 8.97 -11.94
C GLY A 171 -14.69 10.37 -12.26
N TYR A 172 -13.86 11.24 -12.84
CA TYR A 172 -14.26 12.58 -13.28
C TYR A 172 -14.91 12.62 -14.66
N GLY A 173 -14.65 11.60 -15.48
CA GLY A 173 -15.12 11.46 -16.85
C GLY A 173 -16.60 11.84 -17.04
N GLY A 174 -16.86 12.62 -18.09
CA GLY A 174 -18.20 13.09 -18.43
C GLY A 174 -18.91 12.26 -19.48
N ASP A 175 -18.16 11.53 -20.31
CA ASP A 175 -18.71 10.77 -21.43
C ASP A 175 -19.25 9.40 -21.01
N ARG A 176 -20.04 8.80 -21.91
CA ARG A 176 -20.72 7.52 -21.69
C ARG A 176 -19.77 6.36 -21.39
N SER A 177 -18.60 6.31 -22.02
CA SER A 177 -17.66 5.21 -21.78
C SER A 177 -17.17 5.22 -20.33
N LYS A 178 -16.84 6.39 -19.79
CA LYS A 178 -16.30 6.55 -18.43
C LYS A 178 -17.38 6.33 -17.36
N TRP A 179 -18.55 6.96 -17.48
CA TRP A 179 -19.59 6.77 -16.45
C TRP A 179 -20.22 5.36 -16.50
N SER A 180 -20.29 4.72 -17.66
CA SER A 180 -20.73 3.31 -17.73
C SER A 180 -19.70 2.37 -17.09
N GLN A 181 -18.40 2.68 -17.19
CA GLN A 181 -17.34 1.91 -16.53
C GLN A 181 -17.39 2.01 -15.00
N ILE A 182 -17.74 3.19 -14.46
CA ILE A 182 -18.02 3.34 -13.02
C ILE A 182 -19.16 2.40 -12.59
N LEU A 183 -20.25 2.33 -13.36
CA LEU A 183 -21.37 1.45 -13.04
C LEU A 183 -21.04 -0.05 -13.21
N ARG A 184 -20.27 -0.40 -14.24
CA ARG A 184 -19.80 -1.77 -14.52
C ARG A 184 -18.93 -2.34 -13.41
N THR A 185 -18.21 -1.48 -12.72
CA THR A 185 -17.38 -1.82 -11.55
C THR A 185 -18.13 -1.66 -10.22
N ARG A 186 -19.46 -1.47 -10.28
CA ARG A 186 -20.37 -1.30 -9.12
C ARG A 186 -20.00 -0.15 -8.19
N MET A 187 -19.40 0.89 -8.77
CA MET A 187 -19.07 2.14 -8.12
C MET A 187 -20.12 3.23 -8.41
N GLN A 188 -20.07 4.29 -7.61
CA GLN A 188 -21.07 5.35 -7.62
C GLN A 188 -20.68 6.46 -8.58
N VAL A 189 -21.62 6.88 -9.43
CA VAL A 189 -21.44 8.07 -10.28
C VAL A 189 -21.90 9.30 -9.51
N THR A 190 -20.97 10.21 -9.20
CA THR A 190 -21.26 11.47 -8.52
C THR A 190 -21.51 12.59 -9.55
N GLY A 191 -22.54 13.39 -9.27
CA GLY A 191 -22.96 14.48 -10.16
C GLY A 191 -23.61 14.00 -11.46
N ARG A 192 -24.42 14.87 -12.06
CA ARG A 192 -25.12 14.57 -13.31
C ARG A 192 -24.16 14.55 -14.49
N LYS A 193 -24.20 13.48 -15.29
CA LYS A 193 -23.39 13.33 -16.52
C LYS A 193 -24.28 13.38 -17.77
N PRO A 194 -23.79 13.91 -18.90
CA PRO A 194 -24.52 13.90 -20.17
C PRO A 194 -24.99 12.49 -20.58
N GLY A 195 -26.27 12.37 -20.95
CA GLY A 195 -26.87 11.13 -21.45
C GLY A 195 -27.10 10.04 -20.39
N MET A 196 -26.84 10.31 -19.11
CA MET A 196 -27.05 9.38 -18.02
C MET A 196 -28.48 9.50 -17.44
N PRO A 197 -29.19 8.39 -17.18
CA PRO A 197 -30.46 8.42 -16.45
C PRO A 197 -30.33 9.04 -15.06
N GLU A 198 -31.29 9.90 -14.70
CA GLU A 198 -31.26 10.67 -13.44
C GLU A 198 -31.34 9.77 -12.18
N ASP A 199 -32.03 8.64 -12.29
CA ASP A 199 -32.19 7.65 -11.22
C ASP A 199 -30.95 6.76 -11.02
N LEU A 200 -29.90 6.92 -11.83
CA LEU A 200 -28.59 6.30 -11.62
C LEU A 200 -27.57 7.23 -10.96
N VAL A 201 -27.88 8.52 -10.81
CA VAL A 201 -26.98 9.47 -10.14
C VAL A 201 -26.98 9.18 -8.65
N CYS A 202 -25.79 9.03 -8.06
CA CYS A 202 -25.66 8.85 -6.62
C CYS A 202 -26.18 10.11 -5.92
N LYS A 203 -27.26 9.97 -5.15
CA LYS A 203 -27.90 11.07 -4.40
C LYS A 203 -27.32 11.24 -3.00
N ARG A 204 -26.51 10.29 -2.53
CA ARG A 204 -25.80 10.38 -1.25
C ARG A 204 -24.75 11.49 -1.35
N GLN A 205 -24.80 12.41 -0.40
CA GLN A 205 -23.90 13.56 -0.37
C GLN A 205 -22.71 13.25 0.54
N HIS A 206 -21.51 13.48 0.05
CA HIS A 206 -20.28 13.33 0.81
C HIS A 206 -19.51 14.64 0.74
N ASP A 207 -19.56 15.43 1.80
CA ASP A 207 -18.83 16.70 1.86
C ASP A 207 -17.69 16.58 2.85
N THR A 208 -16.50 16.33 2.30
CA THR A 208 -15.27 16.01 3.05
C THR A 208 -14.06 16.81 2.57
N ASN A 209 -14.26 17.87 1.78
CA ASN A 209 -13.18 18.67 1.19
C ASN A 209 -12.66 19.73 2.16
N HIS A 210 -11.46 20.26 1.91
CA HIS A 210 -10.96 21.48 2.56
C HIS A 210 -11.99 22.61 2.45
N SER A 211 -12.44 23.15 3.60
CA SER A 211 -13.59 24.08 3.63
C SER A 211 -13.32 25.37 4.39
N ILE A 212 -12.49 25.33 5.44
CA ILE A 212 -12.09 26.52 6.19
C ILE A 212 -11.10 27.34 5.34
N GLY A 213 -11.37 28.64 5.24
CA GLY A 213 -10.58 29.57 4.41
C GLY A 213 -10.95 29.56 2.92
N THR A 214 -11.58 28.49 2.42
CA THR A 214 -11.95 28.28 1.00
C THR A 214 -13.46 28.31 0.74
N ARG A 215 -14.29 28.02 1.75
CA ARG A 215 -15.76 28.05 1.69
C ARG A 215 -16.36 28.81 2.87
N TRP A 216 -15.98 28.44 4.08
CA TRP A 216 -16.38 29.10 5.33
C TRP A 216 -15.27 30.01 5.80
N LEU A 217 -15.62 31.15 6.39
CA LEU A 217 -14.65 32.15 6.84
C LEU A 217 -13.65 32.45 5.72
N LEU A 218 -14.21 32.78 4.55
CA LEU A 218 -13.47 32.82 3.31
C LEU A 218 -12.32 33.84 3.37
N MET A 219 -11.10 33.41 3.03
CA MET A 219 -9.88 34.25 3.11
C MET A 219 -10.09 35.62 2.48
N ARG A 220 -10.61 35.64 1.23
CA ARG A 220 -10.85 36.87 0.47
C ARG A 220 -11.83 37.86 1.13
N LYS A 221 -12.67 37.39 2.07
CA LYS A 221 -13.67 38.19 2.80
C LYS A 221 -13.10 38.76 4.09
N PHE A 222 -12.34 37.97 4.86
CA PHE A 222 -11.96 38.33 6.23
C PHE A 222 -10.48 38.58 6.48
N GLU A 223 -9.56 38.17 5.61
CA GLU A 223 -8.12 38.29 5.87
C GLU A 223 -7.69 39.72 6.23
N LYS A 224 -8.27 40.72 5.55
CA LYS A 224 -7.94 42.14 5.77
C LYS A 224 -8.69 42.76 6.95
N THR A 225 -9.95 42.39 7.15
CA THR A 225 -10.85 43.05 8.11
C THR A 225 -10.88 42.35 9.47
N ARG A 226 -10.70 41.04 9.49
CA ARG A 226 -10.69 40.15 10.66
C ARG A 226 -9.53 39.15 10.61
N PRO A 227 -8.27 39.61 10.50
CA PRO A 227 -7.11 38.71 10.53
C PRO A 227 -7.00 37.88 11.82
N ASP A 228 -7.65 38.34 12.90
CA ASP A 228 -7.74 37.66 14.19
C ASP A 228 -8.59 36.37 14.17
N PHE A 229 -9.40 36.16 13.12
CA PHE A 229 -10.12 34.90 12.90
C PHE A 229 -9.17 33.75 12.55
N TYR A 230 -8.02 34.05 11.95
CA TYR A 230 -7.13 33.04 11.40
C TYR A 230 -6.02 32.61 12.37
N ALA A 231 -5.50 31.41 12.15
CA ALA A 231 -4.44 30.83 12.96
C ALA A 231 -3.20 31.73 12.95
N TRP A 232 -2.63 32.02 14.12
CA TRP A 232 -1.31 32.67 14.20
C TRP A 232 -0.22 31.59 14.28
N VAL A 233 0.76 31.66 13.38
CA VAL A 233 1.88 30.72 13.29
C VAL A 233 3.13 31.42 13.81
N ARG A 234 3.68 30.92 14.92
CA ARG A 234 4.75 31.55 15.69
C ARG A 234 6.03 31.67 14.87
N LYS A 235 6.45 30.58 14.23
CA LYS A 235 7.68 30.52 13.41
C LYS A 235 7.64 31.46 12.21
N ALA A 236 6.47 31.59 11.57
CA ALA A 236 6.27 32.50 10.45
C ALA A 236 6.01 33.94 10.90
N ASN A 237 5.71 34.15 12.20
CA ASN A 237 5.17 35.39 12.76
C ASN A 237 4.05 35.99 11.90
N ALA A 238 3.16 35.13 11.41
CA ALA A 238 2.14 35.49 10.42
C ALA A 238 0.83 34.74 10.67
N ARG A 239 -0.27 35.25 10.10
CA ARG A 239 -1.55 34.54 10.08
C ARG A 239 -1.57 33.55 8.91
N ASN A 240 -2.08 32.35 9.15
CA ASN A 240 -2.36 31.36 8.11
C ASN A 240 -3.87 31.27 7.91
N CYS A 241 -4.34 31.72 6.75
CA CYS A 241 -5.77 31.79 6.43
C CYS A 241 -6.40 30.43 6.08
N MET A 242 -5.60 29.36 6.00
CA MET A 242 -6.08 27.99 5.79
C MET A 242 -6.56 27.33 7.08
N TRP A 243 -6.35 27.96 8.24
CA TRP A 243 -6.92 27.53 9.52
C TRP A 243 -7.33 28.69 10.42
N VAL A 244 -8.10 28.39 11.46
CA VAL A 244 -8.74 29.39 12.33
C VAL A 244 -8.13 29.42 13.74
N CYS A 245 -8.32 30.55 14.43
CA CYS A 245 -8.08 30.66 15.86
C CYS A 245 -9.27 30.06 16.63
N VAL A 246 -9.19 28.79 17.03
CA VAL A 246 -10.28 28.06 17.69
C VAL A 246 -10.66 28.57 19.09
N SER A 247 -9.98 29.59 19.59
CA SER A 247 -10.32 30.32 20.82
C SER A 247 -11.01 31.67 20.58
N ASN A 248 -11.31 32.04 19.33
CA ASN A 248 -11.96 33.30 18.98
C ASN A 248 -13.49 33.12 18.92
N GLU A 249 -14.21 33.74 19.84
CA GLU A 249 -15.68 33.64 19.94
C GLU A 249 -16.42 34.32 18.79
N GLU A 250 -15.93 35.46 18.31
CA GLU A 250 -16.54 36.16 17.19
C GLU A 250 -16.41 35.38 15.88
N MET A 251 -15.30 34.65 15.71
CA MET A 251 -15.13 33.72 14.60
C MET A 251 -16.20 32.62 14.61
N TYR A 252 -16.52 32.05 15.79
CA TYR A 252 -17.59 31.05 15.89
C TYR A 252 -18.96 31.63 15.54
N GLN A 253 -19.27 32.85 15.97
CA GLN A 253 -20.55 33.48 15.60
C GLN A 253 -20.67 33.69 14.09
N GLU A 254 -19.59 34.09 13.43
CA GLU A 254 -19.58 34.23 11.97
C GLU A 254 -19.75 32.88 11.27
N VAL A 255 -19.00 31.84 11.66
CA VAL A 255 -19.13 30.52 10.99
C VAL A 255 -20.50 29.88 11.22
N PHE A 256 -21.11 30.08 12.39
CA PHE A 256 -22.49 29.66 12.63
C PHE A 256 -23.47 30.42 11.72
N THR A 257 -23.28 31.72 11.54
CA THR A 257 -24.13 32.51 10.64
C THR A 257 -24.00 32.02 9.20
N GLU A 258 -22.77 31.86 8.68
CA GLU A 258 -22.53 31.39 7.31
C GLU A 258 -23.10 29.98 7.05
N ILE A 259 -22.95 29.06 8.01
CA ILE A 259 -23.48 27.69 7.90
C ILE A 259 -25.02 27.68 8.00
N ASP A 260 -25.63 28.46 8.89
CA ASP A 260 -27.09 28.52 9.03
C ASP A 260 -27.76 29.11 7.79
N GLU A 261 -27.18 30.17 7.23
CA GLU A 261 -27.63 30.76 5.97
C GLU A 261 -27.54 29.77 4.80
N TYR A 262 -26.53 28.91 4.79
CA TYR A 262 -26.41 27.85 3.79
C TYR A 262 -27.47 26.76 4.00
N LEU A 263 -27.54 26.16 5.19
CA LEU A 263 -28.44 25.05 5.47
C LEU A 263 -29.92 25.43 5.34
N SER A 264 -30.30 26.67 5.69
CA SER A 264 -31.66 27.17 5.48
C SER A 264 -32.07 27.25 4.01
N LYS A 265 -31.11 27.44 3.09
CA LYS A 265 -31.32 27.45 1.63
C LYS A 265 -31.18 26.06 1.00
N HIS A 266 -30.65 25.10 1.75
CA HIS A 266 -30.36 23.74 1.28
C HIS A 266 -30.92 22.69 2.26
N PRO A 267 -32.26 22.58 2.42
CA PRO A 267 -32.88 21.72 3.44
C PRO A 267 -32.61 20.22 3.24
N ASP A 268 -32.23 19.81 2.03
CA ASP A 268 -31.87 18.42 1.69
C ASP A 268 -30.38 18.11 1.92
N GLN A 269 -29.60 19.05 2.46
CA GLN A 269 -28.19 18.81 2.76
C GLN A 269 -28.05 17.75 3.86
N GLN A 270 -27.23 16.73 3.63
CA GLN A 270 -27.02 15.63 4.58
C GLN A 270 -25.66 15.70 5.28
N GLU A 271 -24.64 16.20 4.59
CA GLU A 271 -23.29 16.31 5.12
C GLU A 271 -22.68 17.67 4.80
N LEU A 272 -21.88 18.23 5.70
CA LEU A 272 -21.10 19.45 5.46
C LEU A 272 -19.66 19.26 5.91
N SER A 273 -18.71 19.70 5.08
CA SER A 273 -17.33 19.80 5.53
C SER A 273 -17.13 21.06 6.37
N VAL A 274 -16.43 20.89 7.49
CA VAL A 274 -15.86 21.93 8.35
C VAL A 274 -14.34 21.70 8.53
N ALA A 275 -13.75 20.99 7.58
CA ALA A 275 -12.34 20.61 7.58
C ALA A 275 -11.39 21.79 7.40
N ILE A 276 -10.24 21.69 8.07
CA ILE A 276 -9.05 22.51 7.85
C ILE A 276 -8.73 22.65 6.37
N GLY A 277 -8.20 23.81 5.97
CA GLY A 277 -7.65 24.02 4.65
C GLY A 277 -6.43 23.12 4.39
N ASP A 278 -5.91 23.13 3.16
CA ASP A 278 -4.71 22.36 2.82
C ASP A 278 -3.45 23.01 3.44
N CYS A 279 -3.24 22.75 4.74
CA CYS A 279 -2.10 23.24 5.50
C CYS A 279 -1.78 22.32 6.70
N ALA A 280 -0.56 22.47 7.23
CA ALA A 280 -0.09 21.72 8.40
C ALA A 280 -0.08 22.56 9.70
N ASN A 281 -0.52 23.81 9.66
CA ASN A 281 -0.38 24.73 10.79
C ASN A 281 -1.66 24.86 11.61
N PHE A 282 -1.52 24.70 12.93
CA PHE A 282 -2.55 25.04 13.90
C PHE A 282 -2.35 26.46 14.44
N CYS A 283 -3.34 26.98 15.18
CA CYS A 283 -3.19 28.29 15.82
C CYS A 283 -2.32 28.15 17.08
N GLU A 284 -1.21 28.89 17.12
CA GLU A 284 -0.21 28.85 18.21
C GLU A 284 -0.32 30.06 19.15
N CYS A 285 -1.45 30.78 19.14
CA CYS A 285 -1.67 31.87 20.11
C CYS A 285 -1.76 31.32 21.54
N ASP A 286 -1.54 32.16 22.54
CA ASP A 286 -1.45 31.71 23.95
C ASP A 286 -2.72 30.98 24.42
N LYS A 287 -3.90 31.43 23.97
CA LYS A 287 -5.18 30.78 24.29
C LYS A 287 -5.34 29.41 23.63
N CYS A 288 -4.97 29.26 22.36
CA CYS A 288 -5.03 27.97 21.65
C CYS A 288 -3.96 27.00 22.16
N THR A 289 -2.78 27.50 22.53
CA THR A 289 -1.73 26.71 23.17
C THR A 289 -2.19 26.20 24.55
N ALA A 290 -2.79 27.06 25.37
CA ALA A 290 -3.38 26.67 26.64
C ALA A 290 -4.51 25.64 26.47
N LEU A 291 -5.30 25.75 25.40
CA LEU A 291 -6.34 24.78 25.06
C LEU A 291 -5.76 23.39 24.74
N VAL A 292 -4.69 23.31 23.95
CA VAL A 292 -4.01 22.04 23.65
C VAL A 292 -3.47 21.41 24.95
N ARG A 293 -2.81 22.22 25.79
CA ARG A 293 -2.25 21.78 27.08
C ARG A 293 -3.27 21.37 28.13
N LYS A 294 -4.53 21.77 27.96
CA LYS A 294 -5.64 21.32 28.83
C LYS A 294 -5.93 19.82 28.60
N TYR A 295 -5.68 19.30 27.41
CA TYR A 295 -6.00 17.94 27.01
C TYR A 295 -4.74 17.16 26.58
N PRO A 296 -3.76 16.95 27.48
CA PRO A 296 -2.62 16.11 27.15
C PRO A 296 -3.09 14.67 26.93
N ASP A 297 -2.41 13.95 26.04
CA ASP A 297 -2.65 12.52 25.90
C ASP A 297 -2.16 11.75 27.15
N PRO A 298 -2.56 10.47 27.33
CA PRO A 298 -2.15 9.68 28.49
C PRO A 298 -0.63 9.56 28.70
N ASP A 299 0.15 9.69 27.63
CA ASP A 299 1.62 9.70 27.65
C ASP A 299 2.22 11.11 27.85
N GLY A 300 1.39 12.12 28.06
CA GLY A 300 1.78 13.51 28.28
C GLY A 300 2.02 14.33 27.01
N ALA A 301 1.90 13.73 25.81
CA ALA A 301 2.18 14.44 24.56
C ALA A 301 1.06 15.42 24.15
N GLU A 302 1.45 16.57 23.59
CA GLU A 302 0.54 17.61 23.08
C GLU A 302 0.00 17.23 21.68
N ALA A 303 -1.24 16.74 21.62
CA ALA A 303 -1.91 16.42 20.35
C ALA A 303 -2.62 17.64 19.75
N TRP A 304 -1.91 18.44 18.94
CA TRP A 304 -2.44 19.67 18.34
C TRP A 304 -3.72 19.49 17.49
N ASN A 305 -3.95 18.29 16.95
CA ASN A 305 -5.19 17.92 16.24
C ASN A 305 -6.46 18.04 17.11
N VAL A 306 -6.34 18.15 18.44
CA VAL A 306 -7.48 18.45 19.33
C VAL A 306 -8.22 19.72 18.92
N GLN A 307 -7.53 20.69 18.28
CA GLN A 307 -8.18 21.89 17.73
C GLN A 307 -9.23 21.55 16.67
N CYS A 308 -8.95 20.59 15.76
CA CYS A 308 -9.91 20.15 14.74
C CYS A 308 -11.14 19.49 15.37
N VAL A 309 -10.92 18.62 16.36
CA VAL A 309 -12.00 17.90 17.05
C VAL A 309 -12.92 18.87 17.78
N LEU A 310 -12.35 19.78 18.59
CA LEU A 310 -13.13 20.75 19.36
C LEU A 310 -13.90 21.71 18.45
N PHE A 311 -13.28 22.16 17.36
CA PHE A 311 -13.93 23.03 16.39
C PHE A 311 -15.13 22.33 15.72
N ALA A 312 -14.95 21.09 15.24
CA ALA A 312 -16.02 20.32 14.61
C ALA A 312 -17.16 19.99 15.59
N ASN A 313 -16.84 19.59 16.82
CA ASN A 313 -17.84 19.33 17.86
C ASN A 313 -18.68 20.56 18.17
N ARG A 314 -18.03 21.72 18.34
CA ARG A 314 -18.74 22.95 18.67
C ARG A 314 -19.72 23.37 17.57
N ILE A 315 -19.39 23.14 16.30
CA ILE A 315 -20.32 23.32 15.18
C ILE A 315 -21.44 22.27 15.22
N GLY A 316 -21.08 20.99 15.36
CA GLY A 316 -22.05 19.89 15.41
C GLY A 316 -23.10 20.07 16.50
N GLU A 317 -22.66 20.39 17.72
CA GLU A 317 -23.51 20.65 18.89
C GLU A 317 -24.40 21.87 18.71
N HIS A 318 -23.87 22.96 18.15
CA HIS A 318 -24.65 24.17 17.86
C HIS A 318 -25.85 23.86 16.95
N PHE A 319 -25.64 23.05 15.92
CA PHE A 319 -26.67 22.72 14.93
C PHE A 319 -27.48 21.46 15.24
N ALA A 320 -27.11 20.66 16.24
CA ALA A 320 -27.74 19.37 16.53
C ALA A 320 -29.26 19.45 16.70
N ARG A 321 -29.78 20.55 17.28
CA ARG A 321 -31.23 20.75 17.47
C ARG A 321 -31.94 21.23 16.20
N LYS A 322 -31.34 22.16 15.46
CA LYS A 322 -31.95 22.80 14.27
C LYS A 322 -31.85 21.92 13.02
N TYR A 323 -30.71 21.24 12.85
CA TYR A 323 -30.42 20.37 11.71
C TYR A 323 -29.97 18.97 12.17
N PRO A 324 -30.83 18.20 12.88
CA PRO A 324 -30.46 16.92 13.50
C PRO A 324 -30.08 15.81 12.51
N LYS A 325 -30.31 16.03 11.21
CA LYS A 325 -29.96 15.09 10.14
C LYS A 325 -28.60 15.38 9.51
N VAL A 326 -28.05 16.58 9.70
CA VAL A 326 -26.79 17.00 9.08
C VAL A 326 -25.62 16.42 9.87
N ARG A 327 -24.71 15.78 9.15
CA ARG A 327 -23.40 15.37 9.64
C ARG A 327 -22.35 16.42 9.30
N PHE A 328 -21.48 16.75 10.25
CA PHE A 328 -20.34 17.65 10.03
C PHE A 328 -19.04 16.85 9.96
N ASN A 329 -18.31 16.97 8.85
CA ASN A 329 -17.06 16.26 8.61
C ASN A 329 -15.86 17.18 8.81
N PHE A 330 -14.83 16.72 9.51
CA PHE A 330 -13.48 17.31 9.41
C PHE A 330 -12.51 16.34 8.71
N LEU A 331 -11.31 16.83 8.38
CA LEU A 331 -10.30 16.08 7.62
C LEU A 331 -8.99 16.02 8.43
N PRO A 332 -8.74 14.93 9.17
CA PRO A 332 -7.45 14.71 9.82
C PRO A 332 -6.41 14.19 8.83
N TYR A 333 -5.27 14.88 8.76
CA TYR A 333 -4.19 14.64 7.79
C TYR A 333 -3.06 13.76 8.38
N GLY A 334 -3.33 12.48 8.65
CA GLY A 334 -2.33 11.46 8.98
C GLY A 334 -1.52 11.65 10.28
N GLY A 335 -1.74 12.77 10.99
CA GLY A 335 -1.08 13.10 12.25
C GLY A 335 -1.76 12.48 13.46
N ARG A 336 -1.05 12.48 14.59
CA ARG A 336 -1.50 11.96 15.89
C ARG A 336 -2.78 12.67 16.33
N GLN A 337 -3.87 11.90 16.44
CA GLN A 337 -5.18 12.36 16.91
C GLN A 337 -5.25 12.27 18.43
N PRO A 338 -6.00 13.14 19.13
CA PRO A 338 -6.06 13.13 20.58
C PRO A 338 -6.56 11.79 21.13
N ALA A 339 -5.96 11.32 22.22
CA ALA A 339 -6.36 10.14 23.00
C ALA A 339 -6.75 10.48 24.44
N ASN A 340 -6.73 11.77 24.82
CA ASN A 340 -7.30 12.20 26.09
C ASN A 340 -8.76 11.73 26.22
N PRO A 341 -9.15 11.03 27.31
CA PRO A 341 -10.48 10.44 27.45
C PRO A 341 -11.63 11.45 27.53
N GLU A 342 -11.35 12.74 27.78
CA GLU A 342 -12.33 13.83 27.74
C GLU A 342 -12.67 14.26 26.31
N ILE A 343 -11.89 13.84 25.30
CA ILE A 343 -12.09 14.17 23.89
C ILE A 343 -12.84 13.04 23.19
N LYS A 344 -14.02 13.35 22.65
CA LYS A 344 -14.86 12.46 21.83
C LYS A 344 -15.49 13.23 20.69
N LEU A 345 -15.89 12.58 19.60
CA LEU A 345 -16.67 13.25 18.56
C LEU A 345 -18.13 13.37 19.01
N ALA A 346 -18.76 14.51 18.70
CA ALA A 346 -20.20 14.69 18.89
C ALA A 346 -21.00 13.73 17.99
N GLU A 347 -22.24 13.42 18.37
CA GLU A 347 -23.08 12.40 17.70
C GLU A 347 -23.27 12.61 16.20
N ASN A 348 -23.25 13.87 15.74
CA ASN A 348 -23.39 14.28 14.34
C ASN A 348 -22.06 14.76 13.72
N VAL A 349 -20.93 14.45 14.34
CA VAL A 349 -19.60 14.77 13.81
C VAL A 349 -18.90 13.49 13.37
N GLY A 350 -18.29 13.54 12.20
CA GLY A 350 -17.43 12.48 11.71
C GLY A 350 -16.19 13.04 11.02
N ALA A 351 -15.41 12.16 10.40
CA ALA A 351 -14.17 12.55 9.76
C ALA A 351 -13.95 11.82 8.44
N CYS A 352 -13.16 12.44 7.56
CA CYS A 352 -12.57 11.82 6.39
C CYS A 352 -11.05 11.82 6.56
N VAL A 353 -10.50 10.70 6.99
CA VAL A 353 -9.08 10.59 7.35
C VAL A 353 -8.24 10.44 6.09
N ALA A 354 -7.14 11.20 6.00
CA ALA A 354 -6.21 11.15 4.90
C ALA A 354 -4.80 10.82 5.42
N GLU A 355 -4.32 9.60 5.17
CA GLU A 355 -2.98 9.15 5.60
C GLU A 355 -1.97 9.25 4.46
N LEU A 356 -1.60 10.49 4.11
CA LEU A 356 -0.65 10.76 3.01
C LEU A 356 0.79 10.36 3.37
N TRP A 357 1.25 10.69 4.57
CA TRP A 357 2.57 10.22 4.99
C TRP A 357 2.40 8.75 5.34
N ARG A 358 2.72 7.84 4.43
CA ARG A 358 2.87 6.39 4.64
C ARG A 358 3.68 5.81 3.49
N ASN A 359 4.13 4.57 3.64
CA ASN A 359 4.73 3.86 2.53
C ASN A 359 3.61 3.38 1.58
N HIS A 360 3.53 3.98 0.39
CA HIS A 360 2.47 3.70 -0.60
C HIS A 360 2.74 2.46 -1.46
N GLY A 361 3.82 1.73 -1.18
CA GLY A 361 4.06 0.36 -1.66
C GLY A 361 3.68 -0.70 -0.62
N LEU A 362 3.04 -0.32 0.49
CA LEU A 362 2.52 -1.22 1.51
C LEU A 362 1.06 -0.90 1.81
N SER A 363 0.33 -1.88 2.37
CA SER A 363 -1.05 -1.71 2.82
C SER A 363 -1.16 -0.67 3.96
N ALA A 364 -2.35 -0.10 4.16
CA ALA A 364 -2.54 0.99 5.13
C ALA A 364 -2.29 0.56 6.60
N ASP A 365 -2.52 -0.70 6.96
CA ASP A 365 -2.21 -1.27 8.27
C ASP A 365 -0.71 -1.47 8.53
N ASN A 366 0.13 -1.37 7.48
CA ASN A 366 1.59 -1.31 7.61
C ASN A 366 2.12 0.11 7.92
N ASN A 367 1.24 1.09 8.05
CA ASN A 367 1.55 2.41 8.58
C ASN A 367 1.46 2.39 10.12
N GLU A 368 2.60 2.49 10.79
CA GLU A 368 2.72 2.46 12.25
C GLU A 368 1.96 3.60 12.95
N ARG A 369 1.61 4.66 12.22
CA ARG A 369 0.79 5.76 12.72
C ARG A 369 -0.70 5.57 12.51
N SER A 370 -1.13 4.55 11.78
CA SER A 370 -2.54 4.42 11.41
C SER A 370 -3.43 4.25 12.63
N ASP A 371 -2.98 3.50 13.65
CA ASP A 371 -3.74 3.41 14.90
C ASP A 371 -3.83 4.77 15.62
N LEU A 372 -2.75 5.57 15.64
CA LEU A 372 -2.72 6.92 16.21
C LEU A 372 -3.50 7.96 15.40
N CYS A 373 -3.88 7.63 14.16
CA CYS A 373 -4.64 8.49 13.27
C CYS A 373 -6.03 7.92 13.01
N LEU A 374 -6.18 7.09 11.97
CA LEU A 374 -7.44 6.46 11.59
C LEU A 374 -8.06 5.65 12.74
N GLY A 375 -7.28 4.81 13.43
CA GLY A 375 -7.76 3.97 14.53
C GLY A 375 -8.38 4.78 15.68
N ARG A 376 -7.70 5.84 16.12
CA ARG A 376 -8.22 6.78 17.14
C ARG A 376 -9.50 7.48 16.67
N ILE A 377 -9.56 7.92 15.41
CA ILE A 377 -10.78 8.52 14.86
C ILE A 377 -11.94 7.53 14.87
N CYS A 378 -11.72 6.29 14.43
CA CYS A 378 -12.75 5.25 14.45
C CYS A 378 -13.25 4.97 15.87
N ARG A 379 -12.36 4.96 16.88
CA ARG A 379 -12.74 4.80 18.29
C ARG A 379 -13.49 6.00 18.87
N MET A 380 -13.22 7.22 18.41
CA MET A 380 -13.92 8.43 18.86
C MET A 380 -15.26 8.67 18.14
N ALA A 381 -15.43 8.15 16.92
CA ALA A 381 -16.62 8.37 16.11
C ALA A 381 -17.85 7.64 16.67
N SER A 382 -19.01 8.30 16.61
CA SER A 382 -20.27 7.64 16.97
C SER A 382 -20.62 6.55 15.95
N PRO A 383 -21.38 5.50 16.33
CA PRO A 383 -21.86 4.48 15.38
C PRO A 383 -22.71 5.08 14.25
N ARG A 384 -23.41 6.18 14.52
CA ARG A 384 -24.19 6.90 13.51
C ARG A 384 -23.30 7.50 12.43
N CYS A 385 -22.12 7.96 12.82
CA CYS A 385 -21.23 8.68 11.95
C CYS A 385 -20.18 7.74 11.33
N GLY A 386 -19.31 7.11 12.10
CA GLY A 386 -18.17 6.37 11.55
C GLY A 386 -17.22 7.26 10.72
N ALA A 387 -16.13 6.67 10.23
CA ALA A 387 -15.11 7.37 9.45
C ALA A 387 -15.22 7.11 7.94
N TYR A 388 -14.87 8.11 7.16
CA TYR A 388 -14.49 7.99 5.76
C TYR A 388 -12.97 7.98 5.63
N VAL A 389 -12.47 7.47 4.51
CA VAL A 389 -11.06 7.54 4.16
C VAL A 389 -10.88 8.21 2.80
N TRP A 390 -9.95 9.16 2.75
CA TRP A 390 -9.31 9.62 1.53
C TRP A 390 -7.98 8.87 1.39
N ASP A 391 -7.92 7.95 0.43
CA ASP A 391 -6.74 7.11 0.21
C ASP A 391 -5.91 7.62 -0.99
N TYR A 392 -4.73 7.09 -1.20
CA TYR A 392 -3.78 7.52 -2.23
C TYR A 392 -3.18 6.29 -2.92
N LEU A 393 -3.64 6.04 -4.14
CA LEU A 393 -3.31 4.86 -4.94
C LEU A 393 -2.64 5.25 -6.28
N GLY A 394 -1.86 6.33 -6.29
CA GLY A 394 -1.08 6.74 -7.47
C GLY A 394 0.27 7.33 -7.11
N ASN A 395 1.19 7.32 -8.09
CA ASN A 395 2.37 8.17 -8.08
C ASN A 395 2.03 9.52 -8.72
N PHE A 396 1.67 10.50 -7.90
CA PHE A 396 1.21 11.82 -8.33
C PHE A 396 2.27 12.62 -9.07
N ASN A 397 3.55 12.29 -8.90
CA ASN A 397 4.60 12.94 -9.65
C ASN A 397 4.70 12.42 -11.09
N ASP A 398 4.50 11.14 -11.36
CA ASP A 398 4.56 10.59 -12.73
C ASP A 398 3.72 9.32 -12.83
N PHE A 399 2.56 9.41 -13.48
CA PHE A 399 1.64 8.27 -13.67
C PHE A 399 2.15 7.26 -14.70
N LEU A 400 3.23 7.57 -15.43
CA LEU A 400 3.70 6.76 -16.56
C LEU A 400 4.89 5.88 -16.23
N ILE A 401 5.51 6.02 -15.05
CA ILE A 401 6.56 5.08 -14.62
C ILE A 401 5.94 3.90 -13.87
N PRO A 402 6.57 2.70 -13.91
CA PRO A 402 6.13 1.57 -13.10
C PRO A 402 6.03 1.95 -11.64
N TYR A 403 4.93 1.66 -10.95
CA TYR A 403 4.76 1.99 -9.54
C TYR A 403 4.16 0.81 -8.73
N PRO A 404 4.87 0.26 -7.74
CA PRO A 404 4.54 -1.03 -7.14
C PRO A 404 3.45 -0.92 -6.05
N ASN A 405 2.23 -0.52 -6.41
CA ASN A 405 1.10 -0.40 -5.49
C ASN A 405 -0.18 -1.11 -5.96
N HIS A 406 -0.08 -1.98 -6.96
CA HIS A 406 -1.25 -2.61 -7.58
C HIS A 406 -1.99 -3.58 -6.64
N THR A 407 -1.30 -4.23 -5.71
CA THR A 407 -1.85 -5.28 -4.84
C THR A 407 -2.23 -4.79 -3.44
N ILE A 408 -1.67 -3.66 -3.00
CA ILE A 408 -1.73 -3.23 -1.58
C ILE A 408 -3.14 -2.90 -1.10
N PHE A 409 -4.08 -2.65 -2.01
CA PHE A 409 -5.44 -2.30 -1.65
C PHE A 409 -6.24 -3.50 -1.12
N ALA A 410 -5.88 -4.75 -1.43
CA ALA A 410 -6.60 -5.92 -0.91
C ALA A 410 -6.54 -6.00 0.62
N GLN A 411 -5.33 -5.99 1.18
CA GLN A 411 -5.14 -5.94 2.63
C GLN A 411 -5.63 -4.62 3.22
N THR A 412 -5.49 -3.50 2.50
CA THR A 412 -6.03 -2.20 2.94
C THR A 412 -7.56 -2.24 3.08
N ALA A 413 -8.28 -2.89 2.16
CA ALA A 413 -9.72 -3.04 2.22
C ALA A 413 -10.14 -3.92 3.41
N GLN A 414 -9.39 -4.99 3.72
CA GLN A 414 -9.61 -5.82 4.90
C GLN A 414 -9.39 -5.03 6.20
N TYR A 415 -8.33 -4.23 6.27
CA TYR A 415 -8.09 -3.34 7.39
C TYR A 415 -9.22 -2.31 7.57
N TYR A 416 -9.69 -1.70 6.48
CA TYR A 416 -10.84 -0.80 6.51
C TYR A 416 -12.13 -1.50 6.93
N ARG A 417 -12.29 -2.78 6.60
CA ARG A 417 -13.39 -3.59 7.12
C ARG A 417 -13.30 -3.78 8.63
N ASP A 418 -12.13 -4.14 9.13
CA ASP A 418 -11.91 -4.40 10.56
C ASP A 418 -12.07 -3.13 11.41
N LEU A 419 -11.85 -1.96 10.80
CA LEU A 419 -12.13 -0.64 11.39
C LEU A 419 -13.56 -0.11 11.16
N ASN A 420 -14.42 -0.88 10.48
CA ASN A 420 -15.78 -0.49 10.11
C ASN A 420 -15.84 0.86 9.35
N ILE A 421 -14.93 1.05 8.39
CA ILE A 421 -14.90 2.23 7.53
C ILE A 421 -16.12 2.25 6.62
N ARG A 422 -16.81 3.38 6.61
CA ARG A 422 -18.12 3.54 5.96
C ARG A 422 -18.02 3.85 4.46
N GLY A 423 -16.92 4.46 4.04
CA GLY A 423 -16.73 4.98 2.70
C GLY A 423 -15.27 5.29 2.41
N VAL A 424 -14.82 4.98 1.19
CA VAL A 424 -13.45 5.18 0.75
C VAL A 424 -13.45 5.89 -0.60
N SER A 425 -12.57 6.88 -0.74
CA SER A 425 -12.38 7.59 -2.00
C SER A 425 -10.90 7.84 -2.25
N PRO A 426 -10.23 6.99 -3.02
CA PRO A 426 -8.83 7.18 -3.31
C PRO A 426 -8.62 8.26 -4.36
N GLN A 427 -7.54 9.01 -4.20
CA GLN A 427 -6.88 9.67 -5.30
C GLN A 427 -6.07 8.67 -6.12
N MET A 428 -6.32 8.63 -7.42
CA MET A 428 -5.68 7.73 -8.37
C MET A 428 -5.11 8.51 -9.56
N GLN A 429 -4.68 7.79 -10.59
CA GLN A 429 -4.10 8.36 -11.78
C GLN A 429 -5.12 9.18 -12.57
N PHE A 430 -4.65 10.32 -13.07
CA PHE A 430 -5.44 11.23 -13.89
C PHE A 430 -5.29 11.00 -15.39
N VAL A 431 -4.68 9.87 -15.76
CA VAL A 431 -4.63 9.34 -17.12
C VAL A 431 -4.91 7.84 -17.12
N HIS A 432 -5.83 7.38 -17.97
CA HIS A 432 -6.24 5.98 -18.08
C HIS A 432 -5.18 5.09 -18.76
N PHE A 433 -4.17 5.68 -19.38
CA PHE A 433 -3.03 4.98 -19.96
C PHE A 433 -1.76 5.00 -19.09
N GLY A 434 -1.87 5.52 -17.86
CA GLY A 434 -0.80 5.35 -16.87
C GLY A 434 -0.66 3.89 -16.43
N ASP A 435 0.35 3.62 -15.61
CA ASP A 435 0.74 2.25 -15.25
C ASP A 435 -0.41 1.46 -14.64
N LEU A 436 -0.94 0.50 -15.41
CA LEU A 436 -2.08 -0.36 -15.08
C LEU A 436 -3.29 0.40 -14.48
N ALA A 437 -3.55 1.64 -14.93
CA ALA A 437 -4.59 2.50 -14.37
C ALA A 437 -6.00 1.87 -14.37
N GLU A 438 -6.39 1.22 -15.48
CA GLU A 438 -7.68 0.54 -15.63
C GLU A 438 -7.80 -0.71 -14.74
N PHE A 439 -6.69 -1.45 -14.56
CA PHE A 439 -6.64 -2.59 -13.65
C PHE A 439 -6.85 -2.12 -12.20
N ASN A 440 -6.13 -1.06 -11.78
CA ASN A 440 -6.26 -0.49 -10.44
C ASN A 440 -7.69 0.00 -10.17
N PHE A 441 -8.33 0.62 -11.17
CA PHE A 441 -9.71 1.08 -11.08
C PHE A 441 -10.71 -0.09 -10.97
N TRP A 442 -10.54 -1.13 -11.79
CA TRP A 442 -11.36 -2.34 -11.75
C TRP A 442 -11.21 -3.08 -10.42
N LEU A 443 -9.97 -3.32 -9.96
CA LEU A 443 -9.67 -4.02 -8.73
C LEU A 443 -10.23 -3.28 -7.50
N PHE A 444 -10.11 -1.95 -7.47
CA PHE A 444 -10.71 -1.14 -6.41
C PHE A 444 -12.24 -1.30 -6.34
N GLY A 445 -12.94 -1.33 -7.48
CA GLY A 445 -14.37 -1.59 -7.52
C GLY A 445 -14.75 -2.97 -6.97
N LYS A 446 -13.92 -3.99 -7.24
CA LYS A 446 -14.09 -5.34 -6.68
C LYS A 446 -13.91 -5.40 -5.18
N LEU A 447 -12.82 -4.82 -4.67
CA LEU A 447 -12.43 -4.91 -3.26
C LEU A 447 -13.25 -3.99 -2.35
N THR A 448 -13.80 -2.89 -2.86
CA THR A 448 -14.75 -2.07 -2.10
C THR A 448 -16.16 -2.68 -2.03
N TRP A 449 -16.47 -3.60 -2.95
CA TRP A 449 -17.66 -4.44 -2.86
C TRP A 449 -17.44 -5.59 -1.87
N ASN A 450 -16.39 -6.38 -2.08
CA ASN A 450 -16.01 -7.51 -1.22
C ASN A 450 -14.51 -7.42 -0.85
N PRO A 451 -14.17 -6.97 0.37
CA PRO A 451 -12.78 -6.92 0.86
C PRO A 451 -12.10 -8.28 0.98
N ASP A 452 -12.86 -9.38 1.03
CA ASP A 452 -12.37 -10.76 1.15
C ASP A 452 -12.25 -11.49 -0.19
N ALA A 453 -12.39 -10.79 -1.32
CA ALA A 453 -12.22 -11.40 -2.62
C ALA A 453 -10.77 -11.89 -2.81
N ASP A 454 -10.62 -13.05 -3.45
CA ASP A 454 -9.30 -13.64 -3.74
C ASP A 454 -8.55 -12.75 -4.74
N LEU A 455 -7.45 -12.14 -4.28
CA LEU A 455 -6.66 -11.21 -5.07
C LEU A 455 -6.01 -11.88 -6.28
N GLU A 456 -5.47 -13.09 -6.13
CA GLU A 456 -4.79 -13.78 -7.23
C GLU A 456 -5.78 -14.22 -8.30
N GLU A 457 -6.96 -14.70 -7.90
CA GLU A 457 -8.05 -15.01 -8.84
C GLU A 457 -8.50 -13.76 -9.60
N LEU A 458 -8.63 -12.62 -8.92
CA LEU A 458 -8.98 -11.34 -9.55
C LEU A 458 -7.91 -10.87 -10.55
N ILE A 459 -6.62 -10.95 -10.18
CA ILE A 459 -5.49 -10.63 -11.07
C ILE A 459 -5.55 -11.50 -12.31
N ASP A 460 -5.61 -12.83 -12.16
CA ASP A 460 -5.61 -13.75 -13.28
C ASP A 460 -6.85 -13.56 -14.18
N THR A 461 -8.02 -13.34 -13.57
CA THR A 461 -9.24 -13.03 -14.31
C THR A 461 -9.08 -11.80 -15.18
N TYR A 462 -8.55 -10.71 -14.62
CA TYR A 462 -8.33 -9.47 -15.37
C TYR A 462 -7.28 -9.66 -16.46
N MET A 463 -6.11 -10.21 -16.13
CA MET A 463 -4.98 -10.34 -17.08
C MET A 463 -5.38 -11.20 -18.28
N ASN A 464 -6.07 -12.32 -18.06
CA ASN A 464 -6.55 -13.19 -19.14
C ASN A 464 -7.61 -12.50 -20.00
N ALA A 465 -8.56 -11.80 -19.39
CA ALA A 465 -9.59 -11.07 -20.11
C ALA A 465 -9.00 -9.93 -20.96
N ALA A 466 -8.12 -9.11 -20.36
CA ALA A 466 -7.53 -7.93 -20.97
C ALA A 466 -6.53 -8.24 -22.08
N TYR A 467 -5.70 -9.28 -21.90
CA TYR A 467 -4.53 -9.49 -22.76
C TYR A 467 -4.50 -10.83 -23.50
N GLY A 468 -5.34 -11.81 -23.15
CA GLY A 468 -5.43 -13.10 -23.86
C GLY A 468 -4.05 -13.77 -24.00
N ASN A 469 -3.59 -14.00 -25.22
CA ASN A 469 -2.26 -14.57 -25.49
C ASN A 469 -1.09 -13.74 -24.93
N GLY A 470 -1.30 -12.44 -24.68
CA GLY A 470 -0.34 -11.55 -24.03
C GLY A 470 -0.33 -11.62 -22.50
N ALA A 471 -1.30 -12.28 -21.87
CA ALA A 471 -1.53 -12.24 -20.42
C ALA A 471 -0.30 -12.65 -19.61
N ARG A 472 0.35 -13.76 -19.98
CA ARG A 472 1.56 -14.22 -19.27
C ARG A 472 2.70 -13.20 -19.25
N PHE A 473 2.79 -12.34 -20.28
CA PHE A 473 3.87 -11.37 -20.40
C PHE A 473 3.55 -10.08 -19.64
N VAL A 474 2.27 -9.68 -19.57
CA VAL A 474 1.86 -8.61 -18.66
C VAL A 474 1.96 -9.07 -17.21
N ARG A 475 1.63 -10.34 -16.93
CA ARG A 475 1.85 -10.97 -15.63
C ARG A 475 3.34 -10.99 -15.25
N GLU A 476 4.25 -11.31 -16.17
CA GLU A 476 5.70 -11.20 -15.94
C GLU A 476 6.12 -9.77 -15.53
N TYR A 477 5.60 -8.74 -16.21
CA TYR A 477 5.84 -7.34 -15.82
C TYR A 477 5.32 -7.04 -14.41
N PHE A 478 4.09 -7.46 -14.11
CA PHE A 478 3.44 -7.28 -12.82
C PHE A 478 4.22 -7.95 -11.70
N ASP A 479 4.62 -9.22 -11.87
CA ASP A 479 5.35 -10.00 -10.89
C ASP A 479 6.76 -9.43 -10.65
N LEU A 480 7.44 -8.93 -11.70
CA LEU A 480 8.73 -8.23 -11.54
C LEU A 480 8.59 -6.97 -10.69
N LEU A 481 7.50 -6.22 -10.86
CA LEU A 481 7.24 -5.00 -10.11
C LEU A 481 6.87 -5.31 -8.65
N GLU A 482 6.07 -6.35 -8.42
CA GLU A 482 5.74 -6.83 -7.08
C GLU A 482 6.96 -7.40 -6.35
N HIS A 483 7.80 -8.15 -7.07
CA HIS A 483 9.06 -8.64 -6.53
C HIS A 483 10.00 -7.49 -6.17
N ALA A 484 10.09 -6.45 -7.00
CA ALA A 484 10.86 -5.25 -6.66
C ALA A 484 10.35 -4.57 -5.38
N ARG A 485 9.02 -4.55 -5.18
CA ARG A 485 8.37 -4.05 -3.94
C ARG A 485 8.92 -4.75 -2.70
N LEU A 486 9.00 -6.08 -2.77
CA LEU A 486 9.35 -6.99 -1.68
C LEU A 486 10.83 -7.42 -1.66
N ARG A 487 11.66 -6.95 -2.59
CA ARG A 487 13.06 -7.37 -2.69
C ARG A 487 13.88 -6.95 -1.48
N GLN A 488 13.57 -5.81 -0.90
CA GLN A 488 14.38 -5.18 0.13
C GLN A 488 13.50 -4.40 1.10
N ARG A 489 13.51 -4.83 2.37
CA ARG A 489 12.77 -4.16 3.45
C ARG A 489 13.29 -2.75 3.64
N TRP A 490 12.42 -1.87 4.15
CA TRP A 490 12.69 -0.46 4.39
C TRP A 490 12.84 0.40 3.14
N THR A 491 12.55 -0.12 1.95
CA THR A 491 12.40 0.70 0.75
C THR A 491 11.17 1.58 0.92
N TRP A 492 11.31 2.88 0.70
CA TRP A 492 10.21 3.84 0.86
C TRP A 492 9.62 4.20 -0.50
N TYR A 493 8.32 3.96 -0.67
CA TYR A 493 7.56 4.35 -1.85
C TYR A 493 6.69 5.56 -1.49
N GLY A 494 7.17 6.76 -1.79
CA GLY A 494 6.39 7.99 -1.62
C GLY A 494 5.36 8.16 -2.73
N CYS A 495 4.32 8.96 -2.49
CA CYS A 495 3.31 9.28 -3.49
C CYS A 495 3.77 10.27 -4.59
N TYR A 496 5.02 10.74 -4.55
CA TYR A 496 5.59 11.71 -5.51
C TYR A 496 6.94 11.26 -6.12
N VAL A 497 7.11 9.97 -6.39
CA VAL A 497 8.35 9.39 -6.93
C VAL A 497 8.70 9.91 -8.33
N ASN A 498 9.97 10.28 -8.52
CA ASN A 498 10.50 10.87 -9.76
C ASN A 498 11.02 9.81 -10.74
N GLU A 499 11.61 8.73 -10.23
CA GLU A 499 12.20 7.66 -11.02
C GLU A 499 12.34 6.38 -10.18
N THR A 500 12.85 5.30 -10.78
CA THR A 500 12.69 3.93 -10.28
C THR A 500 13.94 3.27 -9.69
N ALA A 501 15.13 3.90 -9.72
CA ALA A 501 16.42 3.27 -9.37
C ALA A 501 16.59 2.88 -7.90
N HIS A 502 15.69 3.32 -7.01
CA HIS A 502 15.71 2.91 -5.61
C HIS A 502 14.97 1.59 -5.34
N TYR A 503 14.16 1.08 -6.28
CA TYR A 503 13.47 -0.22 -6.15
C TYR A 503 13.61 -1.14 -7.37
N LEU A 504 13.75 -0.61 -8.59
CA LEU A 504 14.05 -1.41 -9.78
C LEU A 504 15.54 -1.51 -10.02
N THR A 505 16.02 -2.74 -10.11
CA THR A 505 17.37 -3.04 -10.57
C THR A 505 17.49 -2.75 -12.06
N ASP A 506 18.73 -2.66 -12.52
CA ASP A 506 19.02 -2.43 -13.94
C ASP A 506 18.56 -3.63 -14.81
N ASP A 507 18.58 -4.85 -14.25
CA ASP A 507 18.04 -6.06 -14.89
C ASP A 507 16.50 -6.05 -14.98
N ASP A 508 15.80 -5.62 -13.92
CA ASP A 508 14.34 -5.53 -13.93
C ASP A 508 13.88 -4.64 -15.08
N CYS A 509 14.55 -3.51 -15.29
CA CYS A 509 14.20 -2.57 -16.35
C CYS A 509 14.25 -3.21 -17.75
N ALA A 510 15.31 -3.98 -18.03
CA ALA A 510 15.46 -4.70 -19.29
C ALA A 510 14.43 -5.84 -19.43
N LYS A 511 14.17 -6.61 -18.36
CA LYS A 511 13.18 -7.69 -18.35
C LYS A 511 11.76 -7.14 -18.58
N MET A 512 11.39 -6.05 -17.91
CA MET A 512 10.08 -5.39 -18.02
C MET A 512 9.81 -4.87 -19.43
N LEU A 513 10.79 -4.20 -20.07
CA LEU A 513 10.65 -3.76 -21.46
C LEU A 513 10.43 -4.94 -22.42
N ARG A 514 11.22 -6.00 -22.25
CA ARG A 514 11.08 -7.22 -23.06
C ARG A 514 9.73 -7.90 -22.85
N ALA A 515 9.24 -7.97 -21.62
CA ALA A 515 7.95 -8.56 -21.30
C ALA A 515 6.80 -7.82 -22.01
N LEU A 516 6.75 -6.49 -21.92
CA LEU A 516 5.66 -5.74 -22.55
C LEU A 516 5.80 -5.63 -24.09
N ASP A 517 7.00 -5.72 -24.64
CA ASP A 517 7.17 -5.95 -26.09
C ASP A 517 6.53 -7.28 -26.52
N ASN A 518 6.79 -8.35 -25.76
CA ASN A 518 6.22 -9.68 -26.04
C ASN A 518 4.70 -9.69 -25.90
N ALA A 519 4.13 -8.95 -24.95
CA ALA A 519 2.68 -8.81 -24.79
C ALA A 519 2.04 -8.17 -26.05
N VAL A 520 2.64 -7.10 -26.58
CA VAL A 520 2.17 -6.46 -27.82
C VAL A 520 2.29 -7.43 -29.00
N ASN A 521 3.42 -8.13 -29.13
CA ASN A 521 3.62 -9.07 -30.23
C ASN A 521 2.62 -10.24 -30.18
N ALA A 522 2.38 -10.80 -29.00
CA ALA A 522 1.48 -11.94 -28.80
C ALA A 522 0.00 -11.59 -29.04
N THR A 523 -0.36 -10.31 -28.97
CA THR A 523 -1.74 -9.82 -29.15
C THR A 523 -2.01 -9.27 -30.55
N ASN A 524 -1.03 -9.25 -31.46
CA ASN A 524 -1.19 -8.64 -32.80
C ASN A 524 -2.41 -9.14 -33.61
N GLY A 525 -2.84 -10.40 -33.40
CA GLY A 525 -4.02 -10.98 -34.04
C GLY A 525 -5.37 -10.59 -33.42
N ASP A 526 -5.37 -9.92 -32.26
CA ASP A 526 -6.53 -9.53 -31.47
C ASP A 526 -6.49 -8.02 -31.22
N LYS A 527 -7.06 -7.23 -32.15
CA LYS A 527 -6.93 -5.77 -32.16
C LYS A 527 -7.34 -5.10 -30.83
N PRO A 528 -8.50 -5.42 -30.22
CA PRO A 528 -8.88 -4.83 -28.93
C PRO A 528 -7.88 -5.11 -27.81
N ARG A 529 -7.37 -6.34 -27.71
CA ARG A 529 -6.37 -6.68 -26.67
C ARG A 529 -4.99 -6.11 -26.98
N ASN A 530 -4.64 -5.98 -28.26
CA ASN A 530 -3.39 -5.34 -28.69
C ASN A 530 -3.35 -3.86 -28.31
N MET A 531 -4.48 -3.16 -28.44
CA MET A 531 -4.62 -1.79 -27.94
C MET A 531 -4.29 -1.72 -26.43
N LEU A 532 -4.86 -2.61 -25.62
CA LEU A 532 -4.57 -2.66 -24.18
C LEU A 532 -3.11 -3.00 -23.89
N ALA A 533 -2.52 -3.96 -24.61
CA ALA A 533 -1.10 -4.29 -24.46
C ALA A 533 -0.19 -3.10 -24.81
N ARG A 534 -0.52 -2.34 -25.87
CA ARG A 534 0.20 -1.11 -26.24
C ARG A 534 0.03 0.00 -25.20
N ARG A 535 -1.17 0.15 -24.64
CA ARG A 535 -1.44 1.06 -23.52
C ARG A 535 -0.56 0.74 -22.32
N THR A 536 -0.55 -0.52 -21.87
CA THR A 536 0.30 -0.96 -20.74
C THR A 536 1.80 -0.81 -21.05
N ARG A 537 2.23 -1.05 -22.30
CA ARG A 537 3.62 -0.90 -22.74
C ARG A 537 4.17 0.52 -22.56
N ILE A 538 3.33 1.55 -22.46
CA ILE A 538 3.76 2.92 -22.17
C ILE A 538 4.61 2.97 -20.90
N ALA A 539 4.27 2.21 -19.87
CA ALA A 539 5.00 2.19 -18.61
C ALA A 539 6.46 1.74 -18.79
N ALA A 540 6.68 0.64 -19.53
CA ALA A 540 8.03 0.15 -19.81
C ALA A 540 8.80 1.04 -20.80
N LEU A 541 8.12 1.71 -21.74
CA LEU A 541 8.75 2.71 -22.61
C LEU A 541 9.23 3.91 -21.80
N SER A 542 8.39 4.44 -20.91
CA SER A 542 8.77 5.51 -19.99
C SER A 542 9.96 5.08 -19.13
N LEU A 543 9.87 3.92 -18.47
CA LEU A 543 10.97 3.34 -17.71
C LEU A 543 12.27 3.31 -18.51
N ALA A 544 12.23 2.79 -19.75
CA ALA A 544 13.40 2.67 -20.59
C ALA A 544 13.99 4.01 -21.01
N LEU A 545 13.18 5.07 -21.15
CA LEU A 545 13.68 6.42 -21.40
C LEU A 545 14.43 6.97 -20.17
N TRP A 546 13.88 6.76 -18.96
CA TRP A 546 14.48 7.24 -17.71
C TRP A 546 15.69 6.42 -17.25
N ARG A 547 15.77 5.14 -17.62
CA ARG A 547 16.78 4.18 -17.16
C ARG A 547 17.66 3.61 -18.29
N TYR A 548 17.67 4.27 -19.46
CA TYR A 548 18.34 3.75 -20.66
C TYR A 548 19.80 3.35 -20.42
N ASN A 549 20.60 4.23 -19.81
CA ASN A 549 22.02 3.99 -19.56
C ASN A 549 22.27 2.83 -18.60
N ASP A 550 21.38 2.63 -17.63
CA ASP A 550 21.43 1.52 -16.69
C ASP A 550 21.15 0.18 -17.41
N MET A 551 20.29 0.18 -18.44
CA MET A 551 19.86 -1.02 -19.15
C MET A 551 20.87 -1.58 -20.18
N ILE A 552 21.86 -0.81 -20.62
CA ILE A 552 22.74 -1.20 -21.75
C ILE A 552 23.48 -2.52 -21.46
N GLU A 553 24.16 -2.61 -20.31
CA GLU A 553 24.90 -3.83 -19.94
C GLU A 553 23.97 -5.00 -19.55
N PRO A 554 22.91 -4.79 -18.73
CA PRO A 554 21.87 -5.80 -18.51
C PRO A 554 21.29 -6.39 -19.78
N ALA A 555 20.89 -5.57 -20.75
CA ALA A 555 20.30 -6.03 -22.00
C ALA A 555 21.27 -6.92 -22.79
N LYS A 556 22.54 -6.53 -22.86
CA LYS A 556 23.61 -7.33 -23.47
C LYS A 556 23.78 -8.67 -22.77
N ARG A 557 23.82 -8.68 -21.43
CA ARG A 557 23.92 -9.91 -20.61
C ARG A 557 22.72 -10.83 -20.81
N LEU A 558 21.52 -10.26 -20.92
CA LEU A 558 20.25 -10.99 -21.11
C LEU A 558 19.98 -11.41 -22.56
N GLY A 559 20.89 -11.09 -23.49
CA GLY A 559 20.71 -11.36 -24.92
C GLY A 559 19.54 -10.59 -25.55
N TYR A 560 19.13 -9.47 -24.95
CA TYR A 560 18.06 -8.61 -25.45
C TYR A 560 18.65 -7.46 -26.27
N ALA A 561 18.20 -7.31 -27.51
CA ALA A 561 18.63 -6.22 -28.39
C ALA A 561 17.97 -4.90 -27.96
N LEU A 562 18.61 -4.16 -27.06
CA LEU A 562 18.14 -2.84 -26.64
C LEU A 562 18.20 -1.87 -27.83
N ARG A 563 17.02 -1.41 -28.27
CA ARG A 563 16.87 -0.42 -29.35
C ARG A 563 17.45 0.94 -28.93
N PRO A 564 17.92 1.77 -29.87
CA PRO A 564 18.33 3.14 -29.57
C PRO A 564 17.26 3.93 -28.82
N ARG A 565 17.67 4.76 -27.86
CA ARG A 565 16.74 5.56 -27.04
C ARG A 565 15.86 6.50 -27.87
N GLU A 566 16.34 6.96 -29.03
CA GLU A 566 15.57 7.78 -29.97
C GLU A 566 14.44 6.97 -30.63
N THR A 567 14.65 5.68 -30.87
CA THR A 567 13.61 4.76 -31.36
C THR A 567 12.56 4.53 -30.27
N ILE A 568 12.98 4.24 -29.04
CA ILE A 568 12.07 4.10 -27.89
C ILE A 568 11.25 5.39 -27.69
N TRP A 569 11.87 6.55 -27.85
CA TRP A 569 11.18 7.84 -27.76
C TRP A 569 10.11 8.01 -28.84
N LYS A 570 10.39 7.59 -30.07
CA LYS A 570 9.41 7.60 -31.15
C LYS A 570 8.25 6.66 -30.84
N GLU A 571 8.52 5.43 -30.42
CA GLU A 571 7.51 4.44 -30.06
C GLU A 571 6.63 4.92 -28.89
N TRP A 572 7.22 5.60 -27.90
CA TRP A 572 6.48 6.20 -26.80
C TRP A 572 5.48 7.24 -27.30
N LYS A 573 5.90 8.15 -28.20
CA LYS A 573 5.00 9.14 -28.78
C LYS A 573 3.89 8.50 -29.61
N GLU A 574 4.23 7.49 -30.41
CA GLU A 574 3.25 6.73 -31.20
C GLU A 574 2.21 6.05 -30.30
N ALA A 575 2.62 5.50 -29.16
CA ALA A 575 1.72 4.88 -28.19
C ALA A 575 0.83 5.90 -27.46
N ILE A 576 1.39 7.01 -26.99
CA ILE A 576 0.66 8.05 -26.24
C ILE A 576 -0.39 8.73 -27.13
N PHE A 577 -0.02 9.11 -28.35
CA PHE A 577 -0.90 9.81 -29.29
C PHE A 577 -1.69 8.87 -30.21
N ALA A 578 -1.76 7.58 -29.85
CA ALA A 578 -2.56 6.61 -30.59
C ALA A 578 -4.04 7.04 -30.61
N PRO A 579 -4.80 6.80 -31.71
CA PRO A 579 -6.21 7.20 -31.82
C PRO A 579 -7.11 6.71 -30.69
N GLU A 580 -6.74 5.59 -30.06
CA GLU A 580 -7.44 4.96 -28.96
C GLU A 580 -7.35 5.76 -27.64
N HIS A 581 -6.41 6.69 -27.53
CA HIS A 581 -6.29 7.61 -26.38
C HIS A 581 -6.94 8.98 -26.66
N LYS A 582 -7.82 9.06 -27.66
CA LYS A 582 -8.57 10.29 -27.93
C LYS A 582 -9.45 10.65 -26.74
N GLY A 583 -9.30 11.87 -26.22
CA GLY A 583 -10.05 12.34 -25.06
C GLY A 583 -9.42 11.99 -23.70
N ALA A 584 -8.20 11.45 -23.71
CA ALA A 584 -7.37 11.34 -22.52
C ALA A 584 -7.00 12.73 -21.97
N ASN A 585 -6.66 12.77 -20.67
CA ASN A 585 -6.22 13.99 -20.02
C ASN A 585 -4.72 14.24 -20.19
N TYR A 586 -4.32 14.68 -21.39
CA TYR A 586 -2.91 15.00 -21.71
C TYR A 586 -2.30 16.13 -20.86
N GLY A 587 -3.11 16.86 -20.08
CA GLY A 587 -2.66 17.90 -19.16
C GLY A 587 -2.12 17.39 -17.83
N MET A 588 -2.35 16.11 -17.48
CA MET A 588 -1.98 15.54 -16.18
C MET A 588 -1.32 14.16 -16.32
N LEU A 589 -0.11 14.13 -16.91
CA LEU A 589 0.75 12.94 -16.87
C LEU A 589 1.41 12.74 -15.50
N GLY A 590 1.48 13.81 -14.72
CA GLY A 590 1.55 13.86 -13.27
C GLY A 590 0.71 15.06 -12.81
N GLU A 591 0.54 15.29 -11.51
CA GLU A 591 -0.24 16.43 -10.99
C GLU A 591 0.28 17.79 -11.48
N ASN A 592 1.57 17.88 -11.75
CA ASN A 592 2.25 19.15 -12.05
C ASN A 592 2.75 19.26 -13.50
N PHE A 593 2.43 18.30 -14.39
CA PHE A 593 2.78 18.42 -15.81
C PHE A 593 1.89 17.58 -16.74
N GLY A 594 1.76 18.07 -17.97
CA GLY A 594 1.21 17.34 -19.11
C GLY A 594 2.28 16.86 -20.11
N THR A 595 1.85 16.45 -21.30
CA THR A 595 2.72 15.95 -22.38
C THR A 595 3.90 16.85 -22.68
N GLY A 596 3.68 18.16 -22.86
CA GLY A 596 4.77 19.11 -23.15
C GLY A 596 5.85 19.15 -22.05
N GLY A 597 5.45 19.07 -20.79
CA GLY A 597 6.39 18.98 -19.66
C GLY A 597 7.16 17.67 -19.66
N TYR A 598 6.52 16.54 -20.01
CA TYR A 598 7.19 15.27 -20.17
C TYR A 598 8.21 15.27 -21.31
N GLU A 599 7.83 15.78 -22.50
CA GLU A 599 8.71 15.94 -23.66
C GLU A 599 9.94 16.79 -23.33
N GLN A 600 9.75 17.90 -22.62
CA GLN A 600 10.84 18.78 -22.20
C GLN A 600 11.83 18.05 -21.26
N ARG A 601 11.33 17.27 -20.29
CA ARG A 601 12.19 16.49 -19.39
C ARG A 601 13.04 15.47 -20.14
N VAL A 602 12.43 14.69 -21.05
CA VAL A 602 13.14 13.66 -21.83
C VAL A 602 14.17 14.28 -22.78
N THR A 603 13.79 15.30 -23.54
CA THR A 603 14.69 15.93 -24.51
C THR A 603 15.87 16.64 -23.84
N ASN A 604 15.64 17.32 -22.71
CA ASN A 604 16.71 17.92 -21.91
C ASN A 604 17.68 16.85 -21.38
N MET A 605 17.17 15.72 -20.90
CA MET A 605 18.00 14.62 -20.42
C MET A 605 18.87 14.04 -21.56
N PHE A 606 18.30 13.84 -22.75
CA PHE A 606 19.04 13.31 -23.90
C PHE A 606 20.13 14.28 -24.40
N ALA A 607 19.88 15.59 -24.31
CA ALA A 607 20.85 16.61 -24.69
C ALA A 607 22.04 16.70 -23.72
N GLN A 608 21.85 16.33 -22.44
CA GLN A 608 22.85 16.47 -21.38
C GLN A 608 23.65 15.18 -21.12
N ALA A 609 23.13 14.02 -21.50
CA ALA A 609 23.79 12.73 -21.28
C ALA A 609 23.91 11.91 -22.56
N ALA A 610 25.11 11.34 -22.78
CA ALA A 610 25.35 10.36 -23.83
C ALA A 610 24.71 9.00 -23.48
N ALA A 611 24.34 8.25 -24.51
CA ALA A 611 23.83 6.88 -24.40
C ALA A 611 24.99 5.89 -24.18
N VAL A 612 25.50 5.83 -22.95
CA VAL A 612 26.62 4.96 -22.55
C VAL A 612 26.26 4.22 -21.27
N PRO A 613 26.83 3.04 -21.00
CA PRO A 613 26.59 2.32 -19.76
C PRO A 613 26.86 3.18 -18.53
N THR A 614 26.01 3.07 -17.52
CA THR A 614 26.27 3.68 -16.20
C THR A 614 27.51 3.05 -15.57
N VAL A 615 28.45 3.90 -15.13
CA VAL A 615 29.69 3.48 -14.45
C VAL A 615 29.80 4.22 -13.13
N PHE A 616 29.90 3.47 -12.03
CA PHE A 616 30.15 4.04 -10.72
C PHE A 616 31.67 4.16 -10.47
N PRO A 617 32.17 5.30 -9.98
CA PRO A 617 33.60 5.54 -9.79
C PRO A 617 34.23 4.69 -8.66
N ARG A 618 33.40 4.03 -7.84
CA ARG A 618 33.69 3.23 -6.63
C ARG A 618 35.17 3.19 -6.21
N LYS A 619 35.55 4.11 -5.31
CA LYS A 619 36.92 4.22 -4.77
C LYS A 619 37.17 3.50 -3.44
N ALA A 620 36.11 3.06 -2.77
CA ALA A 620 36.18 2.41 -1.46
C ALA A 620 35.41 1.09 -1.47
N SER A 621 35.76 0.19 -0.54
CA SER A 621 34.96 -1.01 -0.24
C SER A 621 34.27 -0.93 1.13
N VAL A 622 34.78 -0.08 2.01
CA VAL A 622 34.15 0.31 3.28
C VAL A 622 34.34 1.80 3.45
N ILE A 623 33.28 2.52 3.80
CA ILE A 623 33.34 3.91 4.25
C ILE A 623 32.81 3.94 5.67
N ARG A 624 33.67 4.28 6.63
CA ARG A 624 33.29 4.44 8.03
C ARG A 624 33.08 5.92 8.32
N ILE A 625 31.93 6.26 8.90
CA ILE A 625 31.56 7.63 9.26
C ILE A 625 31.43 7.70 10.78
N ASP A 626 32.45 8.28 11.42
CA ASP A 626 32.46 8.52 12.86
C ASP A 626 31.71 9.82 13.24
N PRO A 627 31.44 10.08 14.53
CA PRO A 627 30.66 11.24 14.97
C PRO A 627 31.26 12.61 14.60
N GLY A 628 32.56 12.68 14.30
CA GLY A 628 33.23 13.88 13.81
C GLY A 628 32.83 14.23 12.36
N MET A 629 32.45 13.23 11.58
CA MET A 629 32.00 13.37 10.19
C MET A 629 30.48 13.59 10.08
N MET A 630 29.73 13.28 11.13
CA MET A 630 28.28 13.47 11.17
C MET A 630 27.92 14.95 11.29
N THR A 631 26.84 15.33 10.62
CA THR A 631 26.16 16.63 10.73
C THR A 631 24.71 16.40 11.12
N GLY A 632 23.98 17.44 11.52
CA GLY A 632 22.61 17.26 11.97
C GLY A 632 21.89 18.55 12.32
N GLY A 633 20.66 18.39 12.82
CA GLY A 633 19.80 19.48 13.26
C GLY A 633 20.22 20.10 14.60
N LYS A 634 19.51 21.15 15.03
CA LYS A 634 19.79 21.92 16.27
C LYS A 634 19.88 21.07 17.54
N LYS A 635 19.22 19.91 17.60
CA LYS A 635 19.20 18.99 18.76
C LYS A 635 20.30 17.93 18.72
N MET A 636 21.10 17.87 17.65
CA MET A 636 22.27 16.99 17.61
C MET A 636 23.36 17.52 18.54
N THR A 637 23.83 16.66 19.44
CA THR A 637 25.01 16.91 20.27
C THR A 637 26.04 15.78 20.08
N ARG A 638 27.29 16.01 20.51
CA ARG A 638 28.34 14.98 20.54
C ARG A 638 28.68 14.66 21.98
N GLN A 639 28.82 13.37 22.27
CA GLN A 639 29.01 12.84 23.62
C GLN A 639 30.09 11.74 23.59
N ARG A 640 30.44 11.22 24.78
CA ARG A 640 31.34 10.07 24.93
C ARG A 640 30.81 9.14 26.02
N ASP A 641 30.88 7.84 25.77
CA ASP A 641 30.63 6.82 26.79
C ASP A 641 31.75 6.82 27.83
N LYS A 642 31.54 6.11 28.96
CA LYS A 642 32.53 6.01 30.05
C LYS A 642 33.87 5.41 29.60
N ASP A 643 33.86 4.58 28.55
CA ASP A 643 35.05 3.98 27.95
C ASP A 643 35.74 4.89 26.91
N GLY A 644 35.22 6.11 26.69
CA GLY A 644 35.74 7.10 25.75
C GLY A 644 35.15 7.01 24.34
N THR A 645 34.30 6.02 24.05
CA THR A 645 33.67 5.82 22.74
C THR A 645 32.84 7.07 22.36
N PRO A 646 33.19 7.79 21.28
CA PRO A 646 32.42 8.94 20.84
C PRO A 646 31.10 8.52 20.20
N TYR A 647 30.06 9.32 20.38
CA TYR A 647 28.77 9.18 19.69
C TYR A 647 28.08 10.53 19.47
N ALA A 648 27.17 10.60 18.52
CA ALA A 648 26.22 11.68 18.36
C ALA A 648 24.91 11.35 19.08
N GLN A 649 24.25 12.34 19.69
CA GLN A 649 23.02 12.15 20.47
C GLN A 649 21.93 13.13 20.04
N LEU A 650 20.69 12.63 19.94
CA LEU A 650 19.46 13.42 19.90
C LEU A 650 18.69 13.26 21.21
N LYS A 651 18.17 14.38 21.72
CA LYS A 651 17.17 14.44 22.79
C LYS A 651 16.12 15.49 22.42
N VAL A 652 14.86 15.10 22.44
CA VAL A 652 13.71 15.99 22.16
C VAL A 652 12.77 15.89 23.36
N ALA A 653 12.39 17.02 23.96
CA ALA A 653 11.47 17.01 25.08
C ALA A 653 10.02 16.79 24.63
N LEU A 654 9.22 16.16 25.48
CA LEU A 654 7.80 15.86 25.21
C LEU A 654 6.86 17.06 25.27
N HIS A 655 7.29 18.12 25.93
CA HIS A 655 6.51 19.32 26.14
C HIS A 655 7.43 20.53 26.03
N GLY A 656 6.88 21.64 25.50
CA GLY A 656 7.53 22.94 25.52
C GLY A 656 8.62 23.13 24.46
N GLU A 657 8.79 22.17 23.56
CA GLU A 657 9.61 22.33 22.36
C GLU A 657 8.87 23.18 21.31
N GLU A 658 9.62 24.02 20.60
CA GLU A 658 9.07 24.82 19.50
C GLU A 658 8.55 23.95 18.34
N GLU A 659 9.10 22.74 18.17
CA GLU A 659 8.57 21.73 17.27
C GLU A 659 8.14 20.51 18.08
N GLY A 660 6.84 20.20 18.02
CA GLY A 660 6.21 19.26 18.94
C GLY A 660 6.76 17.84 18.86
N ILE A 661 6.84 17.24 17.66
CA ILE A 661 7.25 15.82 17.52
C ILE A 661 7.61 15.40 16.07
N TRP A 662 7.72 16.34 15.12
CA TRP A 662 7.83 16.01 13.69
C TRP A 662 9.26 15.85 13.18
N MET A 663 9.43 14.94 12.20
CA MET A 663 10.71 14.62 11.55
C MET A 663 11.21 15.81 10.71
N ASN A 664 11.85 16.76 11.38
CA ASN A 664 12.45 17.92 10.74
C ASN A 664 13.99 17.80 10.76
N PRO A 665 14.62 17.64 9.58
CA PRO A 665 16.08 17.54 9.47
C PRO A 665 16.83 18.72 10.11
N GLY A 666 16.28 19.93 10.05
CA GLY A 666 16.90 21.12 10.64
C GLY A 666 16.83 21.15 12.18
N TYR A 667 15.99 20.31 12.79
CA TYR A 667 15.71 20.31 14.21
C TYR A 667 16.28 19.07 14.92
N ALA A 668 15.83 17.87 14.59
CA ALA A 668 16.14 16.64 15.32
C ALA A 668 16.65 15.51 14.39
N GLU A 669 17.87 15.67 13.88
CA GLU A 669 18.48 14.75 12.93
C GLU A 669 19.98 14.57 13.19
N ILE A 670 20.49 13.35 12.96
CA ILE A 670 21.91 13.00 12.85
C ILE A 670 22.11 12.32 11.50
N GLY A 671 23.11 12.71 10.72
CA GLY A 671 23.33 12.07 9.43
C GLY A 671 24.65 12.36 8.74
N TYR A 672 24.76 11.80 7.54
CA TYR A 672 25.91 11.90 6.65
C TYR A 672 25.46 12.15 5.21
N THR A 673 26.18 13.02 4.50
CA THR A 673 25.91 13.32 3.08
C THR A 673 26.97 12.66 2.21
N ALA A 674 26.56 11.70 1.38
CA ALA A 674 27.41 10.99 0.44
C ALA A 674 28.01 11.94 -0.61
N LYS A 675 29.26 11.70 -0.98
CA LYS A 675 30.00 12.49 -1.96
C LYS A 675 29.94 11.87 -3.36
N ALA A 676 30.28 12.65 -4.37
CA ALA A 676 30.29 12.19 -5.77
C ALA A 676 31.08 10.89 -6.00
N ASP A 677 32.26 10.72 -5.39
CA ASP A 677 33.07 9.50 -5.53
C ASP A 677 32.65 8.32 -4.64
N GLU A 678 31.61 8.54 -3.83
CA GLU A 678 30.90 7.53 -3.03
C GLU A 678 29.62 7.07 -3.74
N THR A 679 29.33 7.56 -4.96
CA THR A 679 28.18 7.12 -5.78
C THR A 679 28.28 5.64 -6.13
N GLY A 680 27.20 4.89 -5.91
CA GLY A 680 27.07 3.48 -6.28
C GLY A 680 26.19 2.71 -5.31
N ASP A 681 26.14 1.39 -5.48
CA ASP A 681 25.40 0.51 -4.57
C ASP A 681 26.19 0.22 -3.30
N TRP A 682 25.55 0.34 -2.14
CA TRP A 682 26.13 0.11 -0.82
C TRP A 682 25.15 -0.63 0.08
N TYR A 683 25.65 -1.53 0.92
CA TYR A 683 24.93 -1.85 2.15
C TYR A 683 25.13 -0.74 3.16
N VAL A 684 24.04 -0.19 3.68
CA VAL A 684 24.06 0.97 4.57
C VAL A 684 23.71 0.53 5.99
N PHE A 685 24.64 0.74 6.92
CA PHE A 685 24.50 0.38 8.33
C PHE A 685 24.61 1.60 9.23
N ALA A 686 24.03 1.49 10.43
CA ALA A 686 24.30 2.38 11.55
C ALA A 686 24.44 1.54 12.83
N THR A 687 25.29 2.00 13.75
CA THR A 687 25.29 1.45 15.12
C THR A 687 24.67 2.46 16.08
N VAL A 688 23.60 2.04 16.73
CA VAL A 688 22.63 2.91 17.42
C VAL A 688 22.21 2.32 18.77
N ARG A 689 21.67 3.15 19.64
CA ARG A 689 20.89 2.73 20.82
C ARG A 689 19.81 3.77 21.12
N THR A 690 18.72 3.35 21.73
CA THR A 690 17.57 4.21 22.04
C THR A 690 17.19 4.11 23.51
N GLY A 691 16.66 5.20 24.06
CA GLY A 691 16.04 5.23 25.38
C GLY A 691 14.52 5.07 25.26
N ALA A 692 14.05 3.89 24.84
CA ALA A 692 12.62 3.64 24.68
C ALA A 692 11.87 3.77 26.02
N THR A 693 10.70 4.41 26.00
CA THR A 693 9.91 4.72 27.21
C THR A 693 8.75 3.75 27.45
N VAL A 694 8.44 2.91 26.46
CA VAL A 694 7.38 1.90 26.50
C VAL A 694 7.97 0.49 26.33
N PRO A 695 7.30 -0.59 26.79
CA PRO A 695 7.86 -1.94 26.75
C PRO A 695 8.38 -2.37 25.37
N VAL A 696 7.63 -2.04 24.31
CA VAL A 696 8.04 -2.19 22.92
C VAL A 696 7.58 -0.96 22.15
N ASP A 697 8.52 -0.18 21.64
CA ASP A 697 8.26 0.93 20.75
C ASP A 697 8.56 0.49 19.32
N ILE A 698 7.56 0.52 18.45
CA ILE A 698 7.66 0.04 17.07
C ILE A 698 8.51 0.96 16.19
N ALA A 699 8.67 2.23 16.59
CA ALA A 699 9.43 3.24 15.87
C ALA A 699 9.97 4.31 16.85
N ALA A 700 10.83 3.88 17.79
CA ALA A 700 11.51 4.78 18.74
C ALA A 700 12.39 5.83 18.02
N ALA A 701 12.87 5.48 16.84
CA ALA A 701 13.58 6.34 15.91
C ALA A 701 13.38 5.83 14.48
N TYR A 702 13.81 6.64 13.52
CA TYR A 702 13.83 6.25 12.11
C TYR A 702 15.24 6.41 11.55
N MET A 703 15.67 5.48 10.71
CA MET A 703 16.85 5.62 9.86
C MET A 703 16.40 5.66 8.40
N GLY A 704 16.94 6.55 7.58
CA GLY A 704 16.53 6.61 6.18
C GLY A 704 17.50 7.32 5.27
N ILE A 705 17.06 7.50 4.02
CA ILE A 705 17.82 8.18 2.97
C ILE A 705 16.93 9.22 2.31
N TYR A 706 17.40 10.46 2.26
CA TYR A 706 16.92 11.45 1.30
C TYR A 706 17.91 11.59 0.16
N GLN A 707 17.45 11.53 -1.09
CA GLN A 707 18.35 11.71 -2.23
C GLN A 707 17.71 12.47 -3.38
N LYS A 708 18.58 12.99 -4.24
CA LYS A 708 18.24 13.51 -5.57
C LYS A 708 18.35 12.38 -6.58
N TRP A 709 17.78 12.62 -7.76
CA TRP A 709 17.65 11.61 -8.79
C TRP A 709 18.59 11.89 -9.95
N TYR A 710 19.19 10.84 -10.49
CA TYR A 710 20.16 10.93 -11.60
C TYR A 710 19.83 9.96 -12.74
N PRO A 711 18.61 9.99 -13.31
CA PRO A 711 18.28 9.19 -14.48
C PRO A 711 19.23 9.50 -15.63
N ASN A 712 19.81 8.46 -16.23
CA ASN A 712 20.86 8.56 -17.23
C ASN A 712 22.04 9.49 -16.83
N GLY A 713 22.31 9.64 -15.53
CA GLY A 713 23.35 10.52 -15.00
C GLY A 713 22.99 12.01 -14.93
N VAL A 714 21.76 12.40 -15.29
CA VAL A 714 21.30 13.80 -15.27
C VAL A 714 20.51 14.07 -13.99
N LYS A 715 20.96 15.05 -13.20
CA LYS A 715 20.26 15.45 -11.98
C LYS A 715 18.87 16.00 -12.26
N THR A 716 17.84 15.46 -11.60
CA THR A 716 16.43 15.89 -11.73
C THR A 716 15.71 15.91 -10.39
N GLY A 717 14.59 16.65 -10.33
CA GLY A 717 13.65 16.67 -9.23
C GLY A 717 14.20 17.26 -7.91
N GLY A 718 13.35 17.20 -6.88
CA GLY A 718 13.71 17.52 -5.49
C GLY A 718 14.30 16.34 -4.73
N ASN A 719 14.71 16.58 -3.49
CA ASN A 719 15.05 15.50 -2.57
C ASN A 719 13.81 14.66 -2.26
N MET A 720 13.98 13.35 -2.21
CA MET A 720 12.93 12.43 -1.77
C MET A 720 13.46 11.35 -0.87
N GLU A 721 12.58 10.86 -0.01
CA GLU A 721 12.84 9.70 0.82
C GLU A 721 12.83 8.44 -0.05
N THR A 722 13.87 7.62 0.07
CA THR A 722 14.01 6.36 -0.70
C THR A 722 14.14 5.14 0.18
N ALA A 723 14.44 5.36 1.46
CA ALA A 723 14.43 4.33 2.48
C ALA A 723 13.98 4.91 3.81
N ASN A 724 13.22 4.12 4.57
CA ASN A 724 12.74 4.44 5.91
C ASN A 724 12.66 3.14 6.73
N LEU A 725 13.59 2.98 7.67
CA LEU A 725 13.65 1.90 8.63
C LEU A 725 13.12 2.39 9.98
N LYS A 726 12.20 1.60 10.52
CA LYS A 726 11.59 1.80 11.82
C LYS A 726 12.44 1.13 12.89
N MET A 727 13.07 1.93 13.74
CA MET A 727 13.94 1.40 14.78
C MET A 727 13.09 0.99 15.97
N GLN A 728 12.96 -0.33 16.17
CA GLN A 728 12.31 -0.85 17.36
C GLN A 728 13.15 -0.49 18.60
N GLY A 729 12.47 -0.03 19.66
CA GLY A 729 13.06 0.20 20.97
C GLY A 729 12.38 -0.66 22.03
N ARG A 730 13.11 -1.04 23.08
CA ARG A 730 12.55 -1.78 24.22
C ARG A 730 12.97 -1.12 25.51
N LEU A 731 12.02 -0.97 26.43
CA LEU A 731 12.27 -0.33 27.72
C LEU A 731 13.42 -1.06 28.45
N GLY A 732 14.46 -0.30 28.81
CA GLY A 732 15.64 -0.80 29.50
C GLY A 732 16.75 -1.38 28.61
N ASP A 733 16.51 -1.60 27.32
CA ASP A 733 17.57 -1.99 26.38
C ASP A 733 18.33 -0.75 25.88
N ILE A 734 19.49 -0.51 26.48
CA ILE A 734 20.40 0.59 26.12
C ILE A 734 21.69 0.08 25.47
N ALA A 735 21.70 -1.16 24.98
CA ALA A 735 22.86 -1.73 24.31
C ALA A 735 23.04 -1.15 22.89
N TRP A 736 24.28 -1.16 22.40
CA TRP A 736 24.58 -0.78 21.03
C TRP A 736 24.15 -1.88 20.05
N HIS A 737 23.31 -1.53 19.09
CA HIS A 737 22.79 -2.41 18.05
C HIS A 737 23.19 -1.92 16.67
N THR A 738 23.61 -2.84 15.79
CA THR A 738 23.86 -2.50 14.38
C THR A 738 22.63 -2.80 13.55
N ILE A 739 22.06 -1.77 12.93
CA ILE A 739 20.90 -1.84 12.03
C ILE A 739 21.32 -1.67 10.57
N SER A 740 20.51 -2.15 9.63
CA SER A 740 20.80 -2.07 8.19
C SER A 740 19.59 -1.63 7.38
N LEU A 741 19.78 -0.64 6.51
CA LEU A 741 18.83 -0.33 5.43
C LEU A 741 18.92 -1.32 4.26
N GLY A 742 19.84 -2.29 4.33
CA GLY A 742 20.18 -3.19 3.23
C GLY A 742 20.89 -2.48 2.08
N ARG A 743 20.78 -3.05 0.87
CA ARG A 743 21.46 -2.53 -0.32
C ARG A 743 20.72 -1.31 -0.89
N ARG A 744 21.44 -0.20 -1.06
CA ARG A 744 20.94 1.08 -1.55
C ARG A 744 21.89 1.68 -2.56
N ARG A 745 21.33 2.22 -3.64
CA ARG A 745 22.09 3.05 -4.59
C ARG A 745 22.15 4.47 -4.06
N LEU A 746 23.34 4.93 -3.71
CA LEU A 746 23.59 6.29 -3.28
C LEU A 746 24.13 7.12 -4.45
N PHE A 747 23.65 8.36 -4.57
CA PHE A 747 24.16 9.37 -5.49
C PHE A 747 24.86 10.51 -4.74
N ASP A 748 25.57 11.35 -5.48
CA ASP A 748 26.13 12.60 -4.96
C ASP A 748 25.06 13.42 -4.20
N GLY A 749 25.36 13.77 -2.95
CA GLY A 749 24.46 14.51 -2.08
C GLY A 749 23.36 13.69 -1.42
N SER A 750 23.35 12.36 -1.54
CA SER A 750 22.42 11.51 -0.80
C SER A 750 22.66 11.63 0.70
N ARG A 751 21.62 11.91 1.47
CA ARG A 751 21.65 12.10 2.91
C ARG A 751 21.18 10.83 3.61
N VAL A 752 22.08 10.10 4.26
CA VAL A 752 21.73 9.06 5.24
C VAL A 752 21.44 9.77 6.56
N TRP A 753 20.33 9.47 7.20
CA TRP A 753 19.89 10.19 8.40
C TRP A 753 19.29 9.26 9.44
N ILE A 754 19.30 9.70 10.69
CA ILE A 754 18.56 9.18 11.84
C ILE A 754 17.79 10.33 12.47
N MET A 755 16.50 10.13 12.71
CA MET A 755 15.60 11.12 13.33
C MET A 755 14.76 10.51 14.45
N ASN A 756 14.14 11.36 15.26
CA ASN A 756 13.29 10.93 16.36
C ASN A 756 12.04 10.16 15.89
N GLY A 757 11.61 9.22 16.74
CA GLY A 757 10.32 8.56 16.63
C GLY A 757 9.16 9.54 16.79
N VAL A 758 7.99 9.12 16.33
CA VAL A 758 6.77 9.94 16.32
C VAL A 758 5.56 9.25 16.96
N ILE A 759 5.76 8.02 17.44
CA ILE A 759 4.72 7.17 18.02
C ILE A 759 4.67 7.40 19.53
N ASN A 760 5.80 7.17 20.18
CA ASN A 760 5.98 7.32 21.61
C ASN A 760 7.19 8.23 21.91
N PRO A 761 7.23 8.83 23.10
CA PRO A 761 8.43 9.40 23.67
C PRO A 761 9.67 8.50 23.60
N CYS A 762 10.82 9.09 23.32
CA CYS A 762 12.12 8.42 23.39
C CYS A 762 13.12 9.33 24.11
N ASP A 763 13.72 8.86 25.19
CA ASP A 763 14.57 9.68 26.08
C ASP A 763 15.83 10.19 25.38
N PHE A 764 16.44 9.34 24.55
CA PHE A 764 17.59 9.67 23.73
C PHE A 764 17.71 8.74 22.54
N ILE A 765 18.38 9.21 21.50
CA ILE A 765 18.80 8.40 20.35
C ILE A 765 20.27 8.67 20.14
N ASP A 766 21.10 7.63 20.30
CA ASP A 766 22.54 7.74 20.14
C ASP A 766 22.98 7.01 18.86
N VAL A 767 23.93 7.62 18.14
CA VAL A 767 24.51 7.09 16.90
C VAL A 767 26.02 7.07 17.05
N ARG A 768 26.60 5.86 17.05
CA ARG A 768 28.06 5.67 17.15
C ARG A 768 28.74 5.88 15.80
N GLU A 769 28.16 5.35 14.74
CA GLU A 769 28.72 5.40 13.39
C GLU A 769 27.67 5.07 12.31
N PHE A 770 27.88 5.58 11.11
CA PHE A 770 27.34 5.00 9.88
C PHE A 770 28.45 4.23 9.16
N ILE A 771 28.10 3.15 8.46
CA ILE A 771 29.05 2.36 7.67
C ILE A 771 28.43 2.04 6.32
N LEU A 772 29.14 2.33 5.24
CA LEU A 772 28.80 1.91 3.88
C LEU A 772 29.71 0.74 3.51
N VAL A 773 29.13 -0.39 3.09
CA VAL A 773 29.88 -1.63 2.77
C VAL A 773 29.57 -2.08 1.35
N ASP A 774 30.61 -2.41 0.59
CA ASP A 774 30.47 -2.93 -0.77
C ASP A 774 29.62 -4.22 -0.77
N PRO A 775 28.60 -4.34 -1.65
CA PRO A 775 27.84 -5.56 -1.85
C PRO A 775 28.68 -6.83 -2.03
N ALA A 776 29.88 -6.76 -2.60
CA ALA A 776 30.75 -7.93 -2.74
C ALA A 776 31.09 -8.58 -1.38
N LEU A 777 31.28 -7.79 -0.32
CA LEU A 777 31.57 -8.29 1.02
C LEU A 777 30.37 -9.00 1.66
N ILE A 778 29.15 -8.62 1.28
CA ILE A 778 27.91 -9.10 1.90
C ILE A 778 27.26 -10.22 1.09
N GLU A 779 27.33 -10.16 -0.25
CA GLU A 779 26.63 -11.07 -1.15
C GLU A 779 27.51 -12.23 -1.63
N LYS A 780 28.83 -12.02 -1.77
CA LYS A 780 29.76 -13.01 -2.38
C LYS A 780 30.82 -13.52 -1.41
N GLY A 781 31.21 -12.70 -0.44
CA GLY A 781 32.41 -12.93 0.37
C GLY A 781 33.65 -12.33 -0.31
N ALA A 782 34.70 -12.06 0.47
CA ALA A 782 35.96 -11.56 -0.07
C ALA A 782 37.15 -12.03 0.76
N LYS A 783 38.29 -12.22 0.09
CA LYS A 783 39.57 -12.57 0.72
C LYS A 783 40.53 -11.39 0.68
N GLY A 784 41.39 -11.31 1.68
CA GLY A 784 42.47 -10.33 1.73
C GLY A 784 43.56 -10.64 0.71
N THR A 785 44.53 -9.74 0.60
CA THR A 785 45.70 -9.94 -0.28
C THR A 785 46.71 -10.94 0.29
N ASP A 786 46.70 -11.17 1.60
CA ASP A 786 47.48 -12.23 2.25
C ASP A 786 46.65 -13.53 2.32
N PRO A 787 47.06 -14.60 1.61
CA PRO A 787 46.35 -15.88 1.62
C PRO A 787 46.31 -16.57 3.00
N LYS A 788 47.17 -16.16 3.95
CA LYS A 788 47.22 -16.71 5.31
C LYS A 788 46.38 -15.92 6.32
N ALA A 789 45.90 -14.74 5.96
CA ALA A 789 45.07 -13.92 6.82
C ALA A 789 43.62 -14.43 6.86
N GLN A 790 42.90 -14.06 7.93
CA GLN A 790 41.45 -14.25 8.01
C GLN A 790 40.77 -13.63 6.79
N ALA A 791 39.72 -14.29 6.26
CA ALA A 791 38.94 -13.73 5.16
C ALA A 791 38.31 -12.38 5.58
N LEU A 792 38.19 -11.45 4.64
CA LEU A 792 37.54 -10.16 4.91
C LEU A 792 36.05 -10.36 5.17
N SER A 793 35.45 -11.29 4.43
CA SER A 793 34.11 -11.79 4.72
C SER A 793 33.87 -13.19 4.17
N VAL A 794 32.90 -13.88 4.78
CA VAL A 794 32.43 -15.23 4.40
C VAL A 794 30.91 -15.20 4.30
N VAL A 795 30.36 -15.77 3.24
CA VAL A 795 28.91 -15.89 3.03
C VAL A 795 28.54 -17.37 3.01
N ILE A 796 27.69 -17.78 3.95
CA ILE A 796 27.20 -19.13 4.11
C ILE A 796 25.79 -19.17 3.54
N GLY A 797 25.62 -19.87 2.41
CA GLY A 797 24.34 -20.00 1.73
C GLY A 797 23.46 -21.13 2.28
N ALA A 798 22.20 -21.14 1.84
CA ALA A 798 21.16 -22.04 2.35
C ALA A 798 21.45 -23.54 2.26
N ASP A 799 22.25 -23.99 1.29
CA ASP A 799 22.64 -25.39 1.15
C ASP A 799 23.50 -25.91 2.32
N ALA A 800 24.11 -25.00 3.11
CA ALA A 800 24.95 -25.34 4.26
C ALA A 800 24.18 -25.39 5.59
N PHE A 801 22.87 -25.12 5.60
CA PHE A 801 22.08 -25.07 6.82
C PHE A 801 21.62 -26.47 7.27
N ASP A 802 21.37 -26.58 8.57
CA ASP A 802 21.00 -27.82 9.23
C ASP A 802 19.61 -28.26 8.75
N LYS A 803 19.48 -29.56 8.46
CA LYS A 803 18.21 -30.14 7.97
C LYS A 803 17.27 -30.42 9.14
N GLY A 804 15.98 -30.13 8.93
CA GLY A 804 14.92 -30.46 9.87
C GLY A 804 13.67 -30.94 9.13
N ALA A 805 12.76 -31.63 9.84
CA ALA A 805 11.52 -32.14 9.24
C ALA A 805 10.64 -31.05 8.60
N ASN A 806 10.75 -29.83 9.12
CA ASN A 806 10.00 -28.64 8.69
C ASN A 806 10.88 -27.56 8.06
N VAL A 807 12.08 -27.92 7.58
CA VAL A 807 13.01 -27.00 6.89
C VAL A 807 13.23 -27.47 5.46
N ARG A 808 13.01 -26.58 4.48
CA ARG A 808 13.22 -26.85 3.05
C ARG A 808 14.09 -25.78 2.41
N VAL A 809 15.01 -26.17 1.53
CA VAL A 809 15.73 -25.21 0.68
C VAL A 809 14.90 -24.96 -0.58
N GLU A 810 14.58 -23.70 -0.82
CA GLU A 810 13.81 -23.19 -1.95
C GLU A 810 14.67 -22.22 -2.77
N GLU A 811 14.21 -21.88 -3.98
CA GLU A 811 14.88 -20.94 -4.88
C GLU A 811 13.94 -19.78 -5.22
N ASP A 812 14.46 -18.56 -5.13
CA ASP A 812 13.76 -17.35 -5.54
C ASP A 812 13.50 -17.37 -7.06
N GLN A 813 12.27 -17.09 -7.47
CA GLN A 813 11.86 -17.29 -8.86
C GLN A 813 12.37 -16.21 -9.83
N ILE A 814 12.83 -15.05 -9.33
CA ILE A 814 13.20 -13.89 -10.17
C ILE A 814 14.70 -13.57 -10.08
N ASP A 815 15.26 -13.59 -8.87
CA ASP A 815 16.67 -13.32 -8.61
C ASP A 815 17.51 -14.60 -8.47
N SER A 816 16.88 -15.79 -8.49
CA SER A 816 17.52 -17.12 -8.57
C SER A 816 18.56 -17.42 -7.48
N PHE A 817 18.35 -16.91 -6.27
CA PHE A 817 19.15 -17.30 -5.10
C PHE A 817 18.38 -18.29 -4.23
N LYS A 818 19.13 -19.17 -3.55
CA LYS A 818 18.57 -20.15 -2.63
C LYS A 818 18.34 -19.58 -1.24
N TYR A 819 17.30 -20.06 -0.57
CA TYR A 819 17.02 -19.79 0.84
C TYR A 819 16.45 -21.03 1.53
N ALA A 820 16.63 -21.13 2.84
CA ALA A 820 15.98 -22.15 3.64
C ALA A 820 14.74 -21.57 4.32
N ARG A 821 13.61 -22.23 4.13
CA ARG A 821 12.32 -21.92 4.73
C ARG A 821 12.02 -22.88 5.86
N ALA A 822 11.66 -22.35 7.03
CA ALA A 822 10.98 -23.09 8.08
C ALA A 822 9.49 -22.74 8.08
N ALA A 823 8.64 -23.75 7.89
CA ALA A 823 7.18 -23.64 7.86
C ALA A 823 6.52 -24.97 8.27
N ALA A 824 5.21 -24.98 8.48
CA ALA A 824 4.45 -26.16 8.90
C ALA A 824 4.20 -27.19 7.77
N PHE A 825 5.27 -27.68 7.14
CA PHE A 825 5.17 -28.66 6.04
C PHE A 825 4.71 -30.05 6.51
N ASN A 826 5.13 -30.46 7.70
CA ASN A 826 4.72 -31.68 8.39
C ASN A 826 4.02 -31.27 9.69
N THR A 827 2.70 -31.37 9.70
CA THR A 827 1.84 -31.01 10.84
C THR A 827 2.05 -31.88 12.07
N ASN A 828 2.73 -33.03 11.94
CA ASN A 828 3.07 -33.93 13.06
C ASN A 828 4.44 -33.61 13.69
N ALA A 829 5.17 -32.60 13.19
CA ALA A 829 6.44 -32.16 13.74
C ALA A 829 6.37 -30.68 14.14
N PRO A 830 7.05 -30.25 15.20
CA PRO A 830 7.11 -28.83 15.55
C PRO A 830 7.83 -28.05 14.44
N VAL A 831 7.43 -26.80 14.23
CA VAL A 831 8.21 -25.87 13.39
C VAL A 831 9.37 -25.35 14.24
N GLY A 832 10.57 -25.87 13.97
CA GLY A 832 11.80 -25.49 14.66
C GLY A 832 12.49 -24.28 14.02
N SER A 833 13.79 -24.11 14.29
CA SER A 833 14.61 -23.07 13.70
C SER A 833 15.20 -23.46 12.34
N VAL A 834 15.54 -22.45 11.54
CA VAL A 834 16.58 -22.60 10.52
C VAL A 834 17.92 -22.31 11.19
N SER A 835 18.87 -23.25 11.11
CA SER A 835 20.12 -23.19 11.86
C SER A 835 21.32 -23.44 10.97
N TRP A 836 22.45 -22.79 11.30
CA TRP A 836 23.75 -23.10 10.74
C TRP A 836 24.72 -23.41 11.87
N THR A 837 25.35 -24.59 11.81
CA THR A 837 26.40 -24.99 12.73
C THR A 837 27.78 -24.51 12.24
N VAL A 838 28.46 -23.73 13.07
CA VAL A 838 29.80 -23.17 12.80
C VAL A 838 30.82 -24.30 12.67
N LYS A 839 31.61 -24.32 11.59
CA LYS A 839 32.70 -25.28 11.39
C LYS A 839 34.03 -24.66 11.81
N ALA A 840 35.05 -25.50 12.00
CA ALA A 840 36.40 -25.05 12.37
C ALA A 840 36.97 -23.97 11.44
N ALA A 841 36.66 -24.01 10.14
CA ALA A 841 37.16 -23.06 9.15
C ALA A 841 36.56 -21.64 9.29
N GLU A 842 35.40 -21.51 9.92
CA GLU A 842 34.75 -20.21 10.16
C GLU A 842 34.90 -19.71 11.60
N ALA A 843 35.63 -20.44 12.46
CA ALA A 843 35.92 -20.00 13.82
C ALA A 843 36.78 -18.73 13.81
N GLY A 844 36.42 -17.75 14.64
CA GLY A 844 37.05 -16.44 14.61
C GLY A 844 36.20 -15.35 15.25
N ASP A 845 36.68 -14.12 15.19
CA ASP A 845 35.94 -12.94 15.61
C ASP A 845 35.27 -12.30 14.39
N TRP A 846 33.95 -12.13 14.45
CA TRP A 846 33.12 -11.74 13.31
C TRP A 846 32.02 -10.77 13.72
N ASN A 847 31.69 -9.83 12.84
CA ASN A 847 30.34 -9.29 12.82
C ASN A 847 29.44 -10.29 12.09
N VAL A 848 28.37 -10.73 12.76
CA VAL A 848 27.48 -11.79 12.25
C VAL A 848 26.17 -11.17 11.77
N PHE A 849 25.90 -11.28 10.48
CA PHE A 849 24.66 -10.82 9.86
C PHE A 849 23.85 -11.99 9.30
N LEU A 850 22.54 -11.81 9.21
CA LEU A 850 21.63 -12.77 8.61
C LEU A 850 20.76 -12.06 7.58
N LYS A 851 20.69 -12.60 6.34
CA LYS A 851 19.71 -12.16 5.33
C LYS A 851 18.46 -13.01 5.48
N ILE A 852 17.37 -12.40 5.93
CA ILE A 852 16.15 -13.11 6.35
C ILE A 852 14.89 -12.49 5.76
N ARG A 853 13.81 -13.27 5.72
CA ARG A 853 12.46 -12.83 5.40
C ARG A 853 11.47 -13.52 6.32
N ILE A 854 10.43 -12.80 6.76
CA ILE A 854 9.41 -13.33 7.67
C ILE A 854 8.06 -13.21 6.98
N GLY A 855 7.36 -14.33 6.80
CA GLY A 855 5.93 -14.33 6.48
C GLY A 855 5.13 -14.15 7.75
N ALA A 856 5.02 -12.92 8.24
CA ALA A 856 4.31 -12.65 9.48
C ALA A 856 2.80 -12.87 9.29
N ALA A 857 2.10 -13.27 10.36
CA ALA A 857 0.66 -13.53 10.33
C ALA A 857 -0.19 -12.27 10.61
N ILE A 858 0.44 -11.19 11.05
CA ILE A 858 -0.21 -9.90 11.34
C ILE A 858 0.66 -8.75 10.81
N ALA A 859 0.03 -7.60 10.54
CA ALA A 859 0.75 -6.38 10.20
C ALA A 859 1.59 -5.87 11.38
N LEU A 860 2.74 -5.27 11.09
CA LEU A 860 3.65 -4.65 12.06
C LEU A 860 4.04 -5.55 13.25
N ASP A 861 4.22 -6.85 13.01
CA ASP A 861 4.63 -7.80 14.03
C ASP A 861 6.05 -7.51 14.55
N GLN A 862 6.13 -7.19 15.84
CA GLN A 862 7.36 -6.78 16.49
C GLN A 862 8.24 -7.95 16.96
N ASP A 863 7.65 -9.15 17.05
CA ASP A 863 8.28 -10.34 17.63
C ASP A 863 7.95 -11.66 16.89
N PRO A 864 7.81 -11.71 15.55
CA PRO A 864 7.48 -12.95 14.85
C PRO A 864 8.59 -14.00 14.90
N ALA A 865 9.85 -13.57 15.08
CA ALA A 865 11.01 -14.45 15.14
C ALA A 865 12.15 -13.84 15.96
N GLN A 866 13.14 -14.67 16.30
CA GLN A 866 14.39 -14.24 16.93
C GLN A 866 15.59 -14.82 16.18
N ALA A 867 16.56 -13.96 15.87
CA ALA A 867 17.90 -14.41 15.51
C ALA A 867 18.68 -14.67 16.80
N THR A 868 19.39 -15.80 16.88
CA THR A 868 20.19 -16.15 18.06
C THR A 868 21.52 -16.76 17.69
N LEU A 869 22.50 -16.56 18.55
CA LEU A 869 23.73 -17.34 18.58
C LEU A 869 23.70 -18.21 19.84
N THR A 870 23.92 -19.51 19.70
CA THR A 870 23.88 -20.47 20.80
C THR A 870 25.17 -21.27 20.89
N THR A 871 25.54 -21.68 22.10
CA THR A 871 26.73 -22.51 22.34
C THR A 871 26.34 -23.99 22.50
N PRO A 872 27.21 -24.94 22.14
CA PRO A 872 26.97 -26.37 22.39
C PRO A 872 26.97 -26.73 23.89
N LYS A 873 27.43 -25.81 24.75
CA LYS A 873 27.47 -26.00 26.21
C LYS A 873 26.13 -25.59 26.82
N HIS A 874 25.65 -26.43 27.73
CA HIS A 874 24.46 -26.16 28.53
C HIS A 874 24.86 -25.63 29.89
N CYS A 875 24.03 -24.76 30.47
CA CYS A 875 24.18 -24.32 31.85
C CYS A 875 24.18 -25.53 32.77
N THR A 876 25.19 -25.67 33.61
CA THR A 876 25.35 -26.81 34.52
C THR A 876 24.30 -26.83 35.64
N GLU A 877 23.64 -25.70 35.90
CA GLU A 877 22.63 -25.58 36.97
C GLU A 877 21.20 -25.83 36.47
N CYS A 878 20.81 -25.20 35.35
CA CYS A 878 19.43 -25.27 34.84
C CYS A 878 19.29 -26.05 33.51
N GLY A 879 20.38 -26.54 32.94
CA GLY A 879 20.37 -27.27 31.67
C GLY A 879 20.07 -26.41 30.44
N ALA A 880 19.88 -25.09 30.58
CA ALA A 880 19.54 -24.22 29.46
C ALA A 880 20.74 -24.03 28.50
N VAL A 881 20.46 -23.99 27.19
CA VAL A 881 21.44 -23.62 26.17
C VAL A 881 21.87 -22.17 26.41
N GLN A 882 23.18 -21.91 26.38
CA GLN A 882 23.66 -20.54 26.47
C GLN A 882 23.46 -19.80 25.14
N THR A 883 22.94 -18.57 25.22
CA THR A 883 22.63 -17.73 24.06
C THR A 883 23.41 -16.40 24.14
N PRO A 884 24.69 -16.35 23.70
CA PRO A 884 25.52 -15.15 23.84
C PRO A 884 25.01 -13.92 23.09
N ALA A 885 24.21 -14.11 22.02
CA ALA A 885 23.60 -13.01 21.27
C ALA A 885 22.17 -13.38 20.91
N ARG A 886 21.26 -12.40 21.03
CA ARG A 886 19.87 -12.50 20.61
C ARG A 886 19.44 -11.19 19.98
N LEU A 887 18.59 -11.27 18.95
CA LEU A 887 17.95 -10.14 18.34
C LEU A 887 16.50 -10.49 18.03
N HIS A 888 15.57 -9.63 18.46
CA HIS A 888 14.19 -9.69 18.02
C HIS A 888 14.09 -9.22 16.57
N VAL A 889 13.44 -10.01 15.72
CA VAL A 889 13.29 -9.71 14.30
C VAL A 889 11.87 -9.27 14.06
N THR A 890 11.68 -8.11 13.42
CA THR A 890 10.36 -7.62 13.01
C THR A 890 9.92 -8.22 11.68
N GLY A 891 8.61 -8.31 11.47
CA GLY A 891 7.99 -8.74 10.22
C GLY A 891 6.63 -8.06 10.06
N ALA A 892 6.01 -8.18 8.90
CA ALA A 892 4.63 -7.74 8.76
C ALA A 892 3.93 -8.44 7.59
N LEU A 893 2.67 -8.79 7.79
CA LEU A 893 1.78 -9.27 6.73
C LEU A 893 1.67 -8.20 5.64
N GLY A 894 1.92 -8.57 4.38
CA GLY A 894 1.96 -7.68 3.21
C GLY A 894 3.30 -6.97 2.98
N ASP A 895 4.25 -7.13 3.90
CA ASP A 895 5.66 -6.71 3.78
C ASP A 895 6.60 -7.89 4.09
N GLU A 896 6.50 -8.94 3.28
CA GLU A 896 7.38 -10.10 3.29
C GLU A 896 8.73 -9.78 2.61
N SER A 897 9.30 -8.61 2.89
CA SER A 897 10.54 -8.19 2.27
C SER A 897 11.78 -8.81 2.90
N TRP A 898 12.81 -9.08 2.10
CA TRP A 898 14.12 -9.48 2.63
C TRP A 898 14.78 -8.35 3.41
N GLN A 899 15.35 -8.67 4.57
CA GLN A 899 16.06 -7.74 5.44
C GLN A 899 17.38 -8.32 5.92
N LEU A 900 18.34 -7.45 6.22
CA LEU A 900 19.61 -7.82 6.79
C LEU A 900 19.63 -7.41 8.26
N VAL A 901 19.81 -8.38 9.16
CA VAL A 901 19.87 -8.15 10.61
C VAL A 901 21.24 -8.52 11.16
N SER A 902 21.63 -7.96 12.32
CA SER A 902 22.94 -8.18 12.94
C SER A 902 22.82 -8.78 14.33
N LEU A 903 23.54 -9.87 14.59
CA LEU A 903 23.77 -10.37 15.95
C LEU A 903 24.93 -9.66 16.67
N GLY A 904 25.50 -8.63 16.02
CA GLY A 904 26.66 -7.90 16.52
C GLY A 904 27.97 -8.67 16.34
N ARG A 905 28.99 -8.20 17.07
CA ARG A 905 30.30 -8.84 17.11
C ARG A 905 30.26 -10.06 18.01
N ALA A 906 30.71 -11.20 17.50
CA ALA A 906 30.78 -12.45 18.25
C ALA A 906 32.05 -13.23 17.93
N LYS A 907 32.61 -13.86 18.97
CA LYS A 907 33.67 -14.85 18.82
C LYS A 907 33.05 -16.22 18.58
N LEU A 908 33.08 -16.68 17.33
CA LEU A 908 32.56 -17.97 16.92
C LEU A 908 33.58 -19.08 17.20
N THR A 909 33.07 -20.21 17.69
CA THR A 909 33.82 -21.45 17.88
C THR A 909 33.08 -22.60 17.23
N GLU A 910 33.80 -23.65 16.83
CA GLU A 910 33.21 -24.83 16.21
C GLU A 910 32.09 -25.42 17.08
N GLY A 911 30.97 -25.78 16.43
CA GLY A 911 29.79 -26.35 17.11
C GLY A 911 28.83 -25.32 17.71
N MET A 912 29.15 -24.02 17.69
CA MET A 912 28.14 -22.97 17.93
C MET A 912 27.10 -22.96 16.81
N GLN A 913 25.89 -22.49 17.10
CA GLN A 913 24.81 -22.40 16.10
C GLN A 913 24.27 -20.99 15.98
N VAL A 914 24.16 -20.51 14.74
CA VAL A 914 23.40 -19.31 14.36
C VAL A 914 22.00 -19.76 13.94
N ASN A 915 20.97 -19.28 14.63
CA ASN A 915 19.60 -19.72 14.43
C ASN A 915 18.67 -18.56 14.08
N LEU A 916 17.70 -18.83 13.22
CA LEU A 916 16.47 -18.04 13.07
C LEU A 916 15.30 -18.85 13.62
N VAL A 917 14.75 -18.42 14.74
CA VAL A 917 13.74 -19.15 15.53
C VAL A 917 12.38 -18.46 15.37
N PRO A 918 11.37 -19.11 14.77
CA PRO A 918 10.02 -18.54 14.71
C PRO A 918 9.36 -18.52 16.10
N ARG A 919 8.46 -17.55 16.33
CA ARG A 919 7.60 -17.54 17.52
C ARG A 919 6.67 -18.74 17.50
N ALA A 920 6.57 -19.44 18.63
CA ALA A 920 5.59 -20.52 18.80
C ALA A 920 4.15 -19.97 18.90
N ALA A 921 3.18 -20.69 18.32
CA ALA A 921 1.78 -20.31 18.34
C ALA A 921 1.24 -20.16 19.78
N GLY A 922 0.41 -19.13 20.03
CA GLY A 922 -0.20 -18.89 21.34
C GLY A 922 0.72 -18.18 22.34
N THR A 923 1.96 -17.85 21.97
CA THR A 923 2.83 -17.01 22.79
C THR A 923 2.29 -15.58 22.78
N ASN A 924 1.97 -15.02 23.95
CA ASN A 924 1.36 -13.69 24.11
C ASN A 924 0.05 -13.52 23.31
N ASP A 925 -0.72 -14.60 23.12
CA ASP A 925 -1.96 -14.62 22.32
C ASP A 925 -1.80 -14.21 20.85
N LEU A 926 -0.56 -14.23 20.33
CA LEU A 926 -0.26 -13.94 18.93
C LEU A 926 -0.17 -15.21 18.09
N PRO A 927 -0.61 -15.17 16.82
CA PRO A 927 -0.42 -16.28 15.89
C PRO A 927 1.06 -16.51 15.60
N ALA A 928 1.46 -17.73 15.27
CA ALA A 928 2.79 -18.00 14.73
C ALA A 928 2.92 -17.36 13.33
N PRO A 929 4.14 -16.95 12.90
CA PRO A 929 4.35 -16.57 11.51
C PRO A 929 4.03 -17.75 10.57
N HIS A 930 3.59 -17.45 9.34
CA HIS A 930 3.36 -18.45 8.30
C HIS A 930 4.66 -19.18 7.93
N TYR A 931 5.77 -18.45 7.88
CA TYR A 931 7.10 -19.00 7.63
C TYR A 931 8.21 -18.05 8.09
N VAL A 932 9.41 -18.58 8.28
CA VAL A 932 10.65 -17.79 8.37
C VAL A 932 11.67 -18.31 7.36
N ASP A 933 12.32 -17.40 6.66
CA ASP A 933 13.29 -17.72 5.61
C ASP A 933 14.67 -17.15 5.97
N LEU A 934 15.72 -17.94 5.80
CA LEU A 934 17.12 -17.54 5.91
C LEU A 934 17.81 -17.80 4.57
N ALA A 935 18.32 -16.75 3.93
CA ALA A 935 19.05 -16.87 2.68
C ALA A 935 20.54 -17.10 2.92
N SER A 936 21.13 -16.36 3.87
CA SER A 936 22.55 -16.46 4.19
C SER A 936 22.87 -16.03 5.61
N VAL A 937 23.92 -16.65 6.18
CA VAL A 937 24.68 -16.11 7.30
C VAL A 937 25.94 -15.47 6.73
N ILE A 938 26.22 -14.24 7.14
CA ILE A 938 27.28 -13.41 6.58
C ILE A 938 28.21 -13.01 7.72
N LEU A 939 29.49 -13.34 7.58
CA LEU A 939 30.53 -13.02 8.55
C LEU A 939 31.43 -11.96 7.94
N VAL A 940 31.63 -10.83 8.63
CA VAL A 940 32.52 -9.76 8.17
C VAL A 940 33.55 -9.42 9.24
N ASP A 941 34.82 -9.34 8.85
CA ASP A 941 35.93 -9.06 9.75
C ASP A 941 35.73 -7.70 10.47
N PRO A 942 35.61 -7.68 11.81
CA PRO A 942 35.47 -6.43 12.57
C PRO A 942 36.65 -5.48 12.38
N ALA A 943 37.87 -5.98 12.21
CA ALA A 943 39.05 -5.15 11.99
C ALA A 943 39.01 -4.46 10.62
N TYR A 944 38.45 -5.14 9.61
CA TYR A 944 38.24 -4.56 8.29
C TYR A 944 37.19 -3.45 8.30
N LEU A 945 36.05 -3.66 8.98
CA LEU A 945 34.98 -2.66 9.12
C LEU A 945 35.34 -1.46 10.01
N ALA A 946 36.36 -1.60 10.88
CA ALA A 946 36.75 -0.56 11.82
C ALA A 946 37.35 0.70 11.18
N LYS A 947 37.57 0.74 9.87
CA LYS A 947 38.12 1.91 9.15
C LYS A 947 37.65 1.94 7.70
N THR A 948 37.75 3.11 7.07
CA THR A 948 37.55 3.24 5.62
C THR A 948 38.62 2.46 4.87
N GLN A 949 38.20 1.67 3.88
CA GLN A 949 39.04 0.76 3.11
C GLN A 949 38.97 1.12 1.62
N PRO A 950 40.10 1.00 0.88
CA PRO A 950 40.09 1.20 -0.57
C PRO A 950 39.18 0.18 -1.28
N ALA A 951 38.81 0.45 -2.53
CA ALA A 951 38.05 -0.49 -3.36
C ALA A 951 38.73 -1.85 -3.42
N LEU A 952 37.94 -2.93 -3.47
CA LEU A 952 38.45 -4.28 -3.61
C LEU A 952 39.20 -4.43 -4.94
N SER A 953 40.34 -5.11 -4.91
CA SER A 953 41.03 -5.49 -6.16
C SER A 953 40.22 -6.53 -6.94
N SER A 954 40.43 -6.63 -8.25
CA SER A 954 39.80 -7.66 -9.08
C SER A 954 40.12 -9.10 -8.65
N VAL A 955 41.25 -9.31 -7.95
CA VAL A 955 41.66 -10.60 -7.38
C VAL A 955 40.88 -10.95 -6.12
N ALA A 956 40.48 -9.94 -5.34
CA ALA A 956 39.70 -10.11 -4.10
C ALA A 956 38.21 -10.37 -4.35
N GLN A 957 37.73 -10.20 -5.59
CA GLN A 957 36.33 -10.36 -6.02
C GLN A 957 35.99 -11.76 -6.58
N LYS A 958 36.87 -12.76 -6.42
CA LYS A 958 36.70 -14.11 -6.97
C LYS A 958 36.12 -15.11 -5.98
#